data_AF-R7MZA5-F1
#
_entry.id   AF-R7MZA5-F1
#
_cell.length_a   1.000
_cell.length_b   1.000
_cell.length_c   1.000
_cell.angle_alpha   90.00
_cell.angle_beta   90.00
_cell.angle_gamma   90.00
#
_symmetry.space_group_name_H-M   'P 1'
#
loop_
_entity.id
_entity.type
_entity.pdbx_description
1 polymer ?
#
loop_
_entity_poly.entity_id
_entity_poly.type
_entity_poly.pdbx_seq_one_letter_code
_entity_poly.pdbx_strand_id
1 'polypeptide(L)'
;MKKFKKRTLVVCLITALILPSLQISLSAHAETINEDNENKTDDVMEHLQDAAEQDGTLTYDEDQVIWIRGNEDLKELANNCTRDIWSQDKVVILDTDLDFTSEGVTLIPTFGGIFLGQGHTIRGFAIEGTSNNIGLFRYIQETGQVWNLNIQMDATAGTGHSGIGILAGQNKGLISGCSVNGKMNVNNDAGLLVGINEVSGIIEDSTANGIVSGNHRIGGLVGTNKGGITNCTNNALVNTNAKDNKIDIQSLTVQEILSTENAASVTDIGGIAGSNQGVILYSNNNGSVGYQHVGYNIGGIAGSQTGFIMSCENHGRLNGRKDVGGIAGQMEPSSQMQYEEDTMEKLSREFPKLHDLVTKLDNDASDMSASLSDQINVLLDAVAGAQNAVDNIMSDISGDFDNMSNSLSISGLNSPRPVSLDFLDKLPTWSPGASPTESPGTTPSTTPSTTPTGTPTSTPTPTPSGTTTKGNENNTGASTGEGTGTGGGNAGTNGIGNDEGNGQTPTQNPTGEQSGTEDSAQDSGRNSAEGEKGARTVVQDLRTSEEEIAYQIPYRLSEPVPGITETKNLSQDDADPADDTNNDTKGDTKDDSKGDTKDDTNKDSKDDTKDDGDSLDNLPSLPLVPTPSGGYDFSSFNIWDQIDREALEKEINDAQKAAYENANRAISDTESEIRNRADRAKVRVESARTSLSSSFTKIIDRTRTLNNMADDYNQLLLDDLQAINDEVQVITNIITDTDTPDTDEIFMDVSDDDTVKDTEGKVLSCTNYGKICGDLNVGGIAGTMSRENNLDPEDDLNLSSDNATLNVRYKERIVIRECYNSGKVEGKKECAGGIVGEMTLGSIISSMNTGSISGDEDKVGGIAGESKGTIRKSSSKCVLSGDNQIGGIAGKGKTITDCYSMIEIQEGNYYLGSIAGQIDDSGTVENNYFVEGCPPGIDGISLEGEAQPASYDEFLELPDIPDSFRSIHLTFMADDSQVDRITINYGESFDIARLPEVPEKDGYSGVWEDFSQENITFDQTIEAVYTEYITTLEANLDGTKLPKLLAEGTFDTDDSLEIKKVELYPEDAETRAESYQVRLETSDIGKHLYRFLPDASLEMENPSIEIYRDKAFVQIDTEQDGSYLVFECEDDAFTFTCVDRPAEPVPVALIAILAGICLVVVFVLIIGIHGRKKKKKAARTA
;
A
#
# COMPACT_ATOMS: atom_id res chain seq x y z
N MET A 1 -25.28 48.35 -15.74
CA MET A 1 -23.82 48.62 -15.80
C MET A 1 -23.13 48.43 -14.44
N LYS A 2 -23.19 49.34 -13.44
CA LYS A 2 -22.42 49.16 -12.18
C LYS A 2 -22.66 47.81 -11.45
N LYS A 3 -23.91 47.39 -11.22
CA LYS A 3 -24.21 46.05 -10.66
C LYS A 3 -23.64 44.90 -11.51
N PHE A 4 -23.79 44.99 -12.84
CA PHE A 4 -23.28 43.98 -13.78
C PHE A 4 -21.75 43.82 -13.69
N LYS A 5 -20.99 44.93 -13.65
CA LYS A 5 -19.54 44.89 -13.42
C LYS A 5 -19.16 44.26 -12.07
N LYS A 6 -19.94 44.49 -10.99
CA LYS A 6 -19.69 43.82 -9.69
C LYS A 6 -19.95 42.31 -9.77
N ARG A 7 -21.05 41.87 -10.40
CA ARG A 7 -21.36 40.43 -10.55
C ARG A 7 -20.26 39.69 -11.33
N THR A 8 -19.82 40.24 -12.48
CA THR A 8 -18.70 39.66 -13.25
C THR A 8 -17.40 39.64 -12.44
N LEU A 9 -17.09 40.71 -11.69
CA LEU A 9 -15.87 40.76 -10.87
C LEU A 9 -15.87 39.68 -9.77
N VAL A 10 -16.99 39.49 -9.06
CA VAL A 10 -17.12 38.48 -8.00
C VAL A 10 -16.98 37.06 -8.56
N VAL A 11 -17.67 36.74 -9.67
CA VAL A 11 -17.53 35.42 -10.31
C VAL A 11 -16.09 35.17 -10.76
N CYS A 12 -15.45 36.14 -11.41
CA CYS A 12 -14.05 36.01 -11.82
C CYS A 12 -13.08 35.86 -10.63
N LEU A 13 -13.35 36.49 -9.47
CA LEU A 13 -12.53 36.32 -8.27
C LEU A 13 -12.67 34.92 -7.68
N ILE A 14 -13.91 34.42 -7.56
CA ILE A 14 -14.21 33.08 -7.03
C ILE A 14 -13.52 32.02 -7.91
N THR A 15 -13.63 32.11 -9.23
CA THR A 15 -12.93 31.18 -10.13
C THR A 15 -11.41 31.30 -10.06
N ALA A 16 -10.86 32.51 -9.93
CA ALA A 16 -9.41 32.72 -9.93
C ALA A 16 -8.73 32.31 -8.61
N LEU A 17 -9.46 32.28 -7.49
CA LEU A 17 -8.94 31.92 -6.16
C LEU A 17 -9.10 30.43 -5.82
N ILE A 18 -10.08 29.74 -6.40
CA ILE A 18 -10.39 28.34 -6.04
C ILE A 18 -9.79 27.33 -7.02
N LEU A 19 -9.73 27.63 -8.32
CA LEU A 19 -9.25 26.66 -9.33
C LEU A 19 -7.80 26.17 -9.14
N PRO A 20 -6.81 27.01 -8.76
CA PRO A 20 -5.42 26.56 -8.65
C PRO A 20 -5.19 25.57 -7.51
N SER A 21 -5.71 25.86 -6.31
CA SER A 21 -5.61 25.02 -5.12
C SER A 21 -6.37 23.71 -5.29
N LEU A 22 -7.58 23.75 -5.86
CA LEU A 22 -8.38 22.55 -6.09
C LEU A 22 -7.67 21.54 -7.01
N GLN A 23 -6.94 22.00 -8.03
CA GLN A 23 -6.18 21.12 -8.92
C GLN A 23 -4.99 20.42 -8.23
N ILE A 24 -4.32 21.11 -7.29
CA ILE A 24 -3.22 20.54 -6.50
C ILE A 24 -3.78 19.55 -5.46
N SER A 25 -4.85 19.94 -4.75
CA SER A 25 -5.48 19.11 -3.72
C SER A 25 -6.10 17.81 -4.28
N LEU A 26 -6.74 17.85 -5.46
CA LEU A 26 -7.22 16.62 -6.11
C LEU A 26 -6.08 15.70 -6.57
N SER A 27 -4.94 16.26 -7.01
CA SER A 27 -3.77 15.45 -7.40
C SER A 27 -3.18 14.67 -6.22
N ALA A 28 -3.36 15.12 -4.98
CA ALA A 28 -2.91 14.41 -3.79
C ALA A 28 -3.95 13.39 -3.27
N HIS A 29 -5.25 13.74 -3.31
CA HIS A 29 -6.32 12.86 -2.80
C HIS A 29 -6.73 11.73 -3.75
N ALA A 30 -6.52 11.87 -5.06
CA ALA A 30 -6.90 10.83 -6.04
C ALA A 30 -6.01 9.58 -5.95
N GLU A 31 -4.85 9.67 -5.31
CA GLU A 31 -3.86 8.57 -5.24
C GLU A 31 -4.01 7.69 -3.98
N THR A 32 -4.94 8.03 -3.09
CA THR A 32 -5.07 7.43 -1.74
C THR A 32 -6.38 6.67 -1.53
N ILE A 33 -7.02 6.18 -2.59
CA ILE A 33 -8.25 5.36 -2.52
C ILE A 33 -8.04 4.07 -3.31
N ASN A 34 -8.17 2.91 -2.65
CA ASN A 34 -8.04 1.60 -3.29
C ASN A 34 -9.22 1.28 -4.23
N GLU A 35 -8.94 0.50 -5.28
CA GLU A 35 -9.87 0.17 -6.37
C GLU A 35 -10.96 -0.86 -5.98
N ASP A 36 -10.86 -1.52 -4.82
CA ASP A 36 -11.67 -2.68 -4.40
C ASP A 36 -13.15 -2.37 -4.01
N ASN A 37 -13.80 -1.40 -4.66
CA ASN A 37 -15.21 -1.05 -4.39
C ASN A 37 -15.96 -0.56 -5.65
N GLU A 38 -16.01 -1.40 -6.69
CA GLU A 38 -16.66 -1.20 -8.01
C GLU A 38 -18.18 -0.85 -8.00
N ASN A 39 -18.77 -0.44 -6.88
CA ASN A 39 -20.18 -0.01 -6.77
C ASN A 39 -20.40 1.28 -5.97
N LYS A 40 -19.35 2.11 -5.79
CA LYS A 40 -19.48 3.47 -5.21
C LYS A 40 -18.67 4.56 -5.91
N THR A 41 -17.63 4.20 -6.66
CA THR A 41 -16.89 5.16 -7.48
C THR A 41 -17.80 5.81 -8.53
N ASP A 42 -18.70 5.04 -9.12
CA ASP A 42 -19.68 5.53 -10.11
C ASP A 42 -20.71 6.50 -9.51
N ASP A 43 -21.28 6.24 -8.33
CA ASP A 43 -22.19 7.19 -7.65
C ASP A 43 -21.52 8.57 -7.43
N VAL A 44 -20.23 8.57 -7.08
CA VAL A 44 -19.45 9.80 -6.87
C VAL A 44 -19.08 10.44 -8.22
N MET A 45 -18.69 9.66 -9.22
CA MET A 45 -18.29 10.18 -10.54
C MET A 45 -19.48 10.64 -11.39
N GLU A 46 -20.67 10.05 -11.26
CA GLU A 46 -21.91 10.54 -11.88
C GLU A 46 -22.34 11.87 -11.24
N HIS A 47 -22.28 11.99 -9.91
CA HIS A 47 -22.49 13.27 -9.22
C HIS A 47 -21.40 14.33 -9.52
N LEU A 48 -20.16 13.93 -9.81
CA LEU A 48 -19.10 14.85 -10.22
C LEU A 48 -19.18 15.23 -11.71
N GLN A 49 -19.68 14.37 -12.59
CA GLN A 49 -20.02 14.75 -13.97
C GLN A 49 -21.20 15.71 -14.00
N ASP A 50 -22.24 15.47 -13.19
CA ASP A 50 -23.34 16.44 -12.96
C ASP A 50 -22.84 17.79 -12.43
N ALA A 51 -21.71 17.82 -11.68
CA ALA A 51 -21.07 19.04 -11.22
C ALA A 51 -20.15 19.71 -12.25
N ALA A 52 -19.48 18.92 -13.10
CA ALA A 52 -18.51 19.40 -14.10
C ALA A 52 -19.16 19.82 -15.43
N GLU A 53 -20.24 19.17 -15.86
CA GLU A 53 -21.03 19.59 -17.04
C GLU A 53 -21.97 20.77 -16.73
N GLN A 54 -22.12 21.14 -15.45
CA GLN A 54 -22.75 22.40 -15.06
C GLN A 54 -21.82 23.60 -15.30
N ASP A 55 -21.68 24.02 -16.58
CA ASP A 55 -21.45 25.43 -16.99
C ASP A 55 -22.70 26.31 -16.68
N GLY A 56 -23.34 26.03 -15.54
CA GLY A 56 -24.40 26.81 -14.94
C GLY A 56 -23.75 27.93 -14.16
N THR A 57 -23.70 29.13 -14.75
CA THR A 57 -23.16 30.33 -14.10
C THR A 57 -23.60 30.43 -12.64
N LEU A 58 -22.66 30.35 -11.69
CA LEU A 58 -22.91 30.45 -10.24
C LEU A 58 -23.48 31.82 -9.86
N THR A 59 -24.79 31.98 -10.04
CA THR A 59 -25.55 33.14 -9.62
C THR A 59 -25.91 33.04 -8.15
N TYR A 60 -24.90 33.16 -7.28
CA TYR A 60 -25.12 33.52 -5.88
C TYR A 60 -26.08 34.73 -5.82
N ASP A 61 -27.10 34.67 -4.98
CA ASP A 61 -28.00 35.80 -4.84
C ASP A 61 -27.27 36.98 -4.17
N GLU A 62 -27.69 38.22 -4.48
CA GLU A 62 -27.08 39.39 -3.84
C GLU A 62 -27.34 39.42 -2.32
N ASP A 63 -28.30 38.63 -1.83
CA ASP A 63 -28.64 38.44 -0.42
C ASP A 63 -27.89 37.26 0.25
N GLN A 64 -27.03 36.54 -0.48
CA GLN A 64 -26.10 35.52 0.04
C GLN A 64 -24.67 36.04 0.27
N VAL A 65 -24.29 37.17 -0.36
CA VAL A 65 -22.92 37.71 -0.28
C VAL A 65 -22.83 38.80 0.80
N ILE A 66 -22.08 38.51 1.87
CA ILE A 66 -21.83 39.42 2.99
C ILE A 66 -20.52 40.17 2.74
N TRP A 67 -20.52 41.49 2.85
CA TRP A 67 -19.32 42.31 2.64
C TRP A 67 -18.89 42.99 3.94
N ILE A 68 -17.68 42.70 4.39
CA ILE A 68 -17.10 43.29 5.59
C ILE A 68 -16.21 44.46 5.18
N ARG A 69 -16.58 45.67 5.63
CA ARG A 69 -15.91 46.97 5.35
C ARG A 69 -15.47 47.71 6.62
N GLY A 70 -15.66 47.10 7.78
CA GLY A 70 -15.24 47.62 9.07
C GLY A 70 -15.63 46.67 10.20
N ASN A 71 -15.14 46.97 11.40
CA ASN A 71 -15.27 46.11 12.57
C ASN A 71 -16.73 45.75 12.90
N GLU A 72 -17.67 46.69 12.74
CA GLU A 72 -19.10 46.47 12.98
C GLU A 72 -19.70 45.38 12.07
N ASP A 73 -19.26 45.27 10.82
CA ASP A 73 -19.77 44.25 9.89
C ASP A 73 -19.32 42.83 10.32
N LEU A 74 -18.11 42.70 10.89
CA LEU A 74 -17.63 41.44 11.48
C LEU A 74 -18.36 41.13 12.80
N LYS A 75 -18.66 42.14 13.62
CA LYS A 75 -19.52 41.98 14.82
C LYS A 75 -20.92 41.52 14.43
N GLU A 76 -21.52 42.06 13.37
CA GLU A 76 -22.82 41.60 12.86
C GLU A 76 -22.74 40.16 12.34
N LEU A 77 -21.68 39.77 11.61
CA LEU A 77 -21.44 38.38 11.22
C LEU A 77 -21.40 37.46 12.44
N ALA A 78 -20.57 37.77 13.44
CA ALA A 78 -20.38 36.94 14.63
C ALA A 78 -21.69 36.75 15.43
N ASN A 79 -22.51 37.79 15.57
CA ASN A 79 -23.81 37.71 16.24
C ASN A 79 -24.82 36.82 15.47
N ASN A 80 -24.80 36.84 14.14
CA ASN A 80 -25.66 35.98 13.31
C ASN A 80 -25.16 34.53 13.27
N CYS A 81 -23.85 34.30 13.30
CA CYS A 81 -23.17 33.01 13.42
C CYS A 81 -23.34 32.32 14.80
N THR A 82 -24.43 32.59 15.50
CA THR A 82 -24.87 31.92 16.74
C THR A 82 -25.76 30.70 16.47
N ARG A 83 -26.03 30.38 15.21
CA ARG A 83 -26.85 29.24 14.77
C ARG A 83 -26.14 28.53 13.62
N ASP A 84 -25.83 27.25 13.81
CA ASP A 84 -24.96 26.45 12.94
C ASP A 84 -25.31 26.58 11.45
N ILE A 85 -26.60 26.47 11.12
CA ILE A 85 -27.12 26.49 9.74
C ILE A 85 -27.00 27.87 9.07
N TRP A 86 -26.96 28.98 9.82
CA TRP A 86 -27.15 30.33 9.26
C TRP A 86 -26.06 30.76 8.25
N SER A 87 -24.83 30.31 8.46
CA SER A 87 -23.69 30.69 7.63
C SER A 87 -23.48 29.78 6.41
N GLN A 88 -24.14 28.63 6.32
CA GLN A 88 -23.84 27.59 5.33
C GLN A 88 -23.99 28.08 3.88
N ASP A 89 -25.09 28.77 3.56
CA ASP A 89 -25.35 29.34 2.23
C ASP A 89 -24.71 30.74 2.01
N LYS A 90 -23.67 31.12 2.77
CA LYS A 90 -23.11 32.48 2.76
C LYS A 90 -21.67 32.55 2.26
N VAL A 91 -21.42 33.56 1.42
CA VAL A 91 -20.08 33.96 0.98
C VAL A 91 -19.74 35.29 1.66
N VAL A 92 -18.81 35.26 2.61
CA VAL A 92 -18.28 36.44 3.30
C VAL A 92 -17.06 36.95 2.54
N ILE A 93 -17.02 38.25 2.26
CA ILE A 93 -15.92 38.90 1.55
C ILE A 93 -15.36 40.04 2.41
N LEU A 94 -14.10 39.94 2.79
CA LEU A 94 -13.37 40.96 3.53
C LEU A 94 -12.80 42.00 2.55
N ASP A 95 -13.35 43.22 2.54
CA ASP A 95 -13.09 44.28 1.53
C ASP A 95 -12.02 45.30 2.02
N THR A 96 -11.42 45.07 3.19
CA THR A 96 -10.44 45.94 3.88
C THR A 96 -9.78 45.20 5.06
N ASP A 97 -8.60 45.66 5.47
CA ASP A 97 -8.02 45.31 6.78
C ASP A 97 -8.90 45.83 7.93
N LEU A 98 -8.86 45.13 9.06
CA LEU A 98 -9.60 45.44 10.29
C LEU A 98 -8.65 45.59 11.49
N ASP A 99 -9.02 46.43 12.46
CA ASP A 99 -8.21 46.69 13.66
C ASP A 99 -9.07 46.81 14.92
N PHE A 100 -9.02 45.78 15.76
CA PHE A 100 -9.74 45.66 17.03
C PHE A 100 -8.90 46.09 18.24
N THR A 101 -7.70 46.65 18.07
CA THR A 101 -6.80 47.04 19.18
C THR A 101 -7.38 48.10 20.12
N SER A 102 -8.45 48.81 19.72
CA SER A 102 -9.11 49.82 20.56
C SER A 102 -10.36 49.33 21.30
N GLU A 103 -10.86 48.13 20.99
CA GLU A 103 -12.20 47.69 21.42
C GLU A 103 -12.38 46.19 21.71
N GLY A 104 -11.41 45.33 21.35
CA GLY A 104 -11.49 43.88 21.52
C GLY A 104 -12.21 43.18 20.37
N VAL A 105 -11.72 42.00 19.98
CA VAL A 105 -12.30 41.23 18.86
C VAL A 105 -13.54 40.45 19.32
N THR A 106 -14.54 40.34 18.44
CA THR A 106 -15.72 39.49 18.68
C THR A 106 -15.53 38.18 17.91
N LEU A 107 -15.47 37.05 18.64
CA LEU A 107 -15.25 35.72 18.06
C LEU A 107 -16.53 35.20 17.37
N ILE A 108 -16.35 34.51 16.24
CA ILE A 108 -17.42 33.89 15.45
C ILE A 108 -17.75 32.52 16.07
N PRO A 109 -18.95 32.29 16.63
CA PRO A 109 -19.23 31.07 17.41
C PRO A 109 -19.20 29.78 16.58
N THR A 110 -19.69 29.81 15.34
CA THR A 110 -19.66 28.66 14.41
C THR A 110 -19.81 29.15 12.98
N PHE A 111 -19.05 28.57 12.04
CA PHE A 111 -19.04 28.98 10.64
C PHE A 111 -19.00 27.80 9.67
N GLY A 112 -19.98 27.74 8.75
CA GLY A 112 -20.10 26.69 7.74
C GLY A 112 -20.22 27.21 6.30
N GLY A 113 -19.96 28.50 6.06
CA GLY A 113 -19.95 29.10 4.72
C GLY A 113 -18.55 29.28 4.14
N ILE A 114 -18.43 30.14 3.14
CA ILE A 114 -17.14 30.50 2.52
C ILE A 114 -16.70 31.88 3.03
N PHE A 115 -15.52 32.00 3.62
CA PHE A 115 -14.91 33.26 4.03
C PHE A 115 -13.70 33.58 3.14
N LEU A 116 -13.83 34.63 2.33
CA LEU A 116 -12.77 35.13 1.46
C LEU A 116 -12.07 36.32 2.13
N GLY A 117 -10.89 36.07 2.70
CA GLY A 117 -10.02 37.09 3.31
C GLY A 117 -9.34 38.00 2.28
N GLN A 118 -9.14 37.54 1.04
CA GLN A 118 -8.51 38.29 -0.07
C GLN A 118 -7.10 38.85 0.26
N GLY A 119 -6.37 38.28 1.22
CA GLY A 119 -5.09 38.76 1.72
C GLY A 119 -5.18 39.88 2.77
N HIS A 120 -6.39 40.30 3.17
CA HIS A 120 -6.57 41.33 4.19
C HIS A 120 -6.22 40.84 5.60
N THR A 121 -5.78 41.79 6.43
CA THR A 121 -5.33 41.52 7.82
C THR A 121 -6.40 41.91 8.83
N ILE A 122 -6.71 41.01 9.78
CA ILE A 122 -7.47 41.32 10.99
C ILE A 122 -6.50 41.44 12.17
N ARG A 123 -6.44 42.63 12.79
CA ARG A 123 -5.54 42.97 13.91
C ARG A 123 -6.31 43.07 15.22
N GLY A 124 -5.67 42.78 16.35
CA GLY A 124 -6.27 42.90 17.68
C GLY A 124 -5.23 42.74 18.81
N PHE A 125 -5.63 43.01 20.05
CA PHE A 125 -4.73 42.86 21.21
C PHE A 125 -4.52 41.38 21.57
N ALA A 126 -5.57 40.72 22.05
CA ALA A 126 -5.54 39.32 22.44
C ALA A 126 -6.90 38.65 22.18
N ILE A 127 -6.85 37.37 21.83
CA ILE A 127 -7.96 36.44 21.97
C ILE A 127 -7.88 35.86 23.39
N GLU A 128 -8.84 36.23 24.23
CA GLU A 128 -8.98 35.72 25.61
C GLU A 128 -10.24 34.84 25.70
N GLY A 129 -10.16 33.71 26.41
CA GLY A 129 -11.30 32.81 26.59
C GLY A 129 -11.26 31.99 27.87
N THR A 130 -12.45 31.69 28.40
CA THR A 130 -12.68 30.89 29.62
C THR A 130 -13.50 29.62 29.33
N SER A 131 -13.24 29.00 28.17
CA SER A 131 -13.91 27.79 27.69
C SER A 131 -13.08 27.14 26.59
N ASN A 132 -13.16 25.82 26.44
CA ASN A 132 -12.47 25.09 25.37
C ASN A 132 -12.91 25.57 23.98
N ASN A 133 -12.07 25.35 22.98
CA ASN A 133 -12.23 25.81 21.59
C ASN A 133 -12.25 27.34 21.53
N ILE A 134 -11.07 27.94 21.41
CA ILE A 134 -10.82 29.39 21.38
C ILE A 134 -10.12 29.74 20.06
N GLY A 135 -10.65 30.73 19.34
CA GLY A 135 -10.05 31.33 18.14
C GLY A 135 -11.02 32.29 17.47
N LEU A 136 -10.59 33.01 16.42
CA LEU A 136 -11.46 33.92 15.67
C LEU A 136 -12.72 33.20 15.17
N PHE A 137 -12.56 31.99 14.65
CA PHE A 137 -13.63 31.01 14.46
C PHE A 137 -13.57 29.99 15.59
N ARG A 138 -14.60 29.93 16.44
CA ARG A 138 -14.62 28.93 17.52
C ARG A 138 -14.83 27.51 16.99
N TYR A 139 -15.68 27.36 15.97
CA TYR A 139 -15.83 26.14 15.17
C TYR A 139 -15.88 26.51 13.68
N ILE A 140 -15.07 25.86 12.85
CA ILE A 140 -15.29 25.76 11.41
C ILE A 140 -15.96 24.40 11.16
N GLN A 141 -17.12 24.40 10.50
CA GLN A 141 -17.92 23.21 10.19
C GLN A 141 -17.36 22.46 8.97
N GLU A 142 -17.88 21.26 8.70
CA GLU A 142 -17.51 20.44 7.54
C GLU A 142 -17.73 21.14 6.19
N THR A 143 -18.75 22.01 6.07
CA THR A 143 -18.98 22.85 4.89
C THR A 143 -18.22 24.19 4.91
N GLY A 144 -17.55 24.50 6.03
CA GLY A 144 -16.89 25.77 6.25
C GLY A 144 -15.55 25.86 5.51
N GLN A 145 -15.31 27.00 4.87
CA GLN A 145 -14.07 27.28 4.15
C GLN A 145 -13.54 28.67 4.53
N VAL A 146 -12.25 28.78 4.83
CA VAL A 146 -11.58 30.06 5.09
C VAL A 146 -10.36 30.17 4.17
N TRP A 147 -10.39 31.19 3.30
CA TRP A 147 -9.43 31.38 2.22
C TRP A 147 -8.66 32.69 2.38
N ASN A 148 -7.34 32.64 2.27
CA ASN A 148 -6.47 33.82 2.11
C ASN A 148 -6.70 34.90 3.20
N LEU A 149 -6.71 34.50 4.48
CA LEU A 149 -6.93 35.39 5.62
C LEU A 149 -5.66 35.56 6.45
N ASN A 150 -5.30 36.81 6.74
CA ASN A 150 -4.17 37.16 7.61
C ASN A 150 -4.68 37.61 9.00
N ILE A 151 -4.13 37.10 10.09
CA ILE A 151 -4.49 37.51 11.46
C ILE A 151 -3.24 37.90 12.26
N GLN A 152 -3.31 39.03 12.97
CA GLN A 152 -2.26 39.53 13.84
C GLN A 152 -2.82 39.83 15.24
N MET A 153 -2.76 38.84 16.13
CA MET A 153 -3.32 38.86 17.49
C MET A 153 -2.55 37.92 18.41
N ASP A 154 -2.35 38.30 19.67
CA ASP A 154 -1.92 37.36 20.70
C ASP A 154 -3.09 36.45 21.15
N ALA A 155 -2.79 35.35 21.84
CA ALA A 155 -3.80 34.43 22.37
C ALA A 155 -3.44 33.96 23.79
N THR A 156 -4.39 34.02 24.73
CA THR A 156 -4.21 33.49 26.09
C THR A 156 -5.47 32.80 26.60
N ALA A 157 -5.29 31.77 27.42
CA ALA A 157 -6.37 31.01 28.01
C ALA A 157 -6.12 30.75 29.50
N GLY A 158 -7.21 30.59 30.26
CA GLY A 158 -7.15 30.09 31.63
C GLY A 158 -6.69 28.63 31.73
N THR A 159 -6.23 28.23 32.91
CA THR A 159 -5.90 26.83 33.26
C THR A 159 -7.11 25.92 33.06
N GLY A 160 -6.92 24.76 32.41
CA GLY A 160 -7.99 23.78 32.18
C GLY A 160 -8.82 24.01 30.92
N HIS A 161 -8.29 24.73 29.92
CA HIS A 161 -8.89 24.85 28.59
C HIS A 161 -7.99 24.25 27.51
N SER A 162 -8.63 23.67 26.49
CA SER A 162 -8.03 22.99 25.34
C SER A 162 -8.63 23.48 24.02
N GLY A 163 -7.96 23.24 22.89
CA GLY A 163 -8.40 23.61 21.55
C GLY A 163 -8.19 25.10 21.27
N ILE A 164 -6.95 25.59 21.33
CA ILE A 164 -6.66 27.03 21.25
C ILE A 164 -5.86 27.34 19.98
N GLY A 165 -6.41 28.17 19.10
CA GLY A 165 -5.77 28.68 17.89
C GLY A 165 -6.13 30.14 17.62
N ILE A 166 -5.29 30.90 16.91
CA ILE A 166 -5.60 32.31 16.60
C ILE A 166 -6.70 32.38 15.52
N LEU A 167 -6.58 31.56 14.47
CA LEU A 167 -7.60 31.46 13.44
C LEU A 167 -8.79 30.62 13.90
N ALA A 168 -8.55 29.38 14.35
CA ALA A 168 -9.63 28.45 14.72
C ALA A 168 -9.40 27.71 16.04
N GLY A 169 -10.43 27.61 16.88
CA GLY A 169 -10.40 26.72 18.05
C GLY A 169 -10.47 25.25 17.64
N GLN A 170 -11.43 24.93 16.77
CA GLN A 170 -11.56 23.62 16.15
C GLN A 170 -11.92 23.76 14.65
N ASN A 171 -11.21 23.03 13.80
CA ASN A 171 -11.50 22.91 12.37
C ASN A 171 -12.10 21.54 12.04
N LYS A 172 -13.11 21.53 11.15
CA LYS A 172 -13.66 20.34 10.50
C LYS A 172 -13.82 20.52 8.97
N GLY A 173 -13.47 21.69 8.43
CA GLY A 173 -13.61 22.04 7.01
C GLY A 173 -12.27 22.50 6.44
N LEU A 174 -12.27 23.45 5.51
CA LEU A 174 -11.06 23.89 4.79
C LEU A 174 -10.50 25.20 5.36
N ILE A 175 -9.20 25.22 5.63
CA ILE A 175 -8.38 26.43 5.83
C ILE A 175 -7.31 26.43 4.74
N SER A 176 -7.26 27.47 3.91
CA SER A 176 -6.35 27.54 2.76
C SER A 176 -5.73 28.93 2.59
N GLY A 177 -4.42 28.98 2.32
CA GLY A 177 -3.68 30.24 2.09
C GLY A 177 -3.65 31.20 3.28
N CYS A 178 -3.84 30.71 4.51
CA CYS A 178 -4.04 31.57 5.68
C CYS A 178 -2.75 31.77 6.49
N SER A 179 -2.55 32.98 7.05
CA SER A 179 -1.36 33.31 7.83
C SER A 179 -1.72 33.88 9.20
N VAL A 180 -1.03 33.40 10.23
CA VAL A 180 -1.13 33.91 11.60
C VAL A 180 0.22 34.43 12.07
N ASN A 181 0.19 35.52 12.82
CA ASN A 181 1.34 36.04 13.55
C ASN A 181 0.89 36.53 14.94
N GLY A 182 1.47 35.97 16.00
CA GLY A 182 1.11 36.36 17.36
C GLY A 182 1.90 35.61 18.43
N LYS A 183 1.72 36.03 19.68
CA LYS A 183 2.21 35.33 20.85
C LYS A 183 1.08 34.57 21.54
N MET A 184 1.26 33.27 21.73
CA MET A 184 0.32 32.41 22.43
C MET A 184 0.92 31.89 23.74
N ASN A 185 0.19 32.03 24.85
CA ASN A 185 0.55 31.43 26.14
C ASN A 185 -0.67 30.74 26.77
N VAL A 186 -0.60 29.41 26.86
CA VAL A 186 -1.74 28.50 27.00
C VAL A 186 -1.35 27.28 27.86
N ASN A 187 -2.31 26.36 28.09
CA ASN A 187 -2.05 25.10 28.80
C ASN A 187 -1.91 23.93 27.82
N ASN A 188 -3.00 23.45 27.22
CA ASN A 188 -3.02 22.21 26.45
C ASN A 188 -3.69 22.39 25.07
N ASP A 189 -3.41 21.47 24.14
CA ASP A 189 -4.11 21.30 22.86
C ASP A 189 -4.19 22.60 22.04
N ALA A 190 -3.01 23.12 21.64
CA ALA A 190 -2.93 24.46 21.05
C ALA A 190 -1.87 24.59 19.94
N GLY A 191 -2.18 25.39 18.92
CA GLY A 191 -1.24 25.78 17.88
C GLY A 191 -1.68 27.10 17.24
N LEU A 192 -0.74 27.88 16.70
CA LEU A 192 -1.02 29.29 16.38
C LEU A 192 -2.15 29.44 15.34
N LEU A 193 -2.27 28.52 14.38
CA LEU A 193 -3.36 28.54 13.41
C LEU A 193 -4.61 27.89 13.99
N VAL A 194 -4.52 26.64 14.44
CA VAL A 194 -5.66 25.83 14.87
C VAL A 194 -5.39 25.11 16.20
N GLY A 195 -6.38 25.09 17.10
CA GLY A 195 -6.32 24.25 18.30
C GLY A 195 -6.39 22.75 17.95
N ILE A 196 -7.52 22.30 17.41
CA ILE A 196 -7.76 20.92 16.99
C ILE A 196 -8.22 20.88 15.54
N ASN A 197 -7.53 20.11 14.69
CA ASN A 197 -7.98 19.75 13.34
C ASN A 197 -8.55 18.32 13.37
N GLU A 198 -9.86 18.17 13.21
CA GLU A 198 -10.53 16.85 13.22
C GLU A 198 -10.33 16.11 11.89
N VAL A 199 -10.78 14.85 11.83
CA VAL A 199 -10.65 13.93 10.68
C VAL A 199 -11.06 14.53 9.33
N SER A 200 -12.14 15.34 9.28
CA SER A 200 -12.60 16.00 8.05
C SER A 200 -11.94 17.35 7.76
N GLY A 201 -11.10 17.84 8.67
CA GLY A 201 -10.46 19.14 8.57
C GLY A 201 -9.23 19.10 7.66
N ILE A 202 -9.17 20.03 6.71
CA ILE A 202 -8.04 20.21 5.79
C ILE A 202 -7.42 21.58 6.05
N ILE A 203 -6.09 21.61 6.17
CA ILE A 203 -5.28 22.82 6.31
C ILE A 203 -4.21 22.79 5.22
N GLU A 204 -4.27 23.72 4.27
CA GLU A 204 -3.36 23.80 3.13
C GLU A 204 -2.74 25.21 2.97
N ASP A 205 -1.58 25.30 2.34
CA ASP A 205 -0.90 26.54 1.93
C ASP A 205 -0.76 27.61 3.03
N SER A 206 -0.69 27.21 4.30
CA SER A 206 -0.87 28.10 5.46
C SER A 206 0.41 28.25 6.31
N THR A 207 0.57 29.42 6.96
CA THR A 207 1.81 29.79 7.68
C THR A 207 1.56 30.23 9.12
N ALA A 208 2.32 29.68 10.07
CA ALA A 208 2.41 30.16 11.45
C ALA A 208 3.69 30.96 11.70
N ASN A 209 3.57 32.07 12.44
CA ASN A 209 4.68 32.96 12.81
C ASN A 209 4.49 33.46 14.25
N GLY A 210 5.58 33.79 14.94
CA GLY A 210 5.54 34.36 16.30
C GLY A 210 6.09 33.40 17.35
N ILE A 211 5.38 33.23 18.46
CA ILE A 211 5.82 32.39 19.60
C ILE A 211 4.61 31.67 20.21
N VAL A 212 4.70 30.36 20.39
CA VAL A 212 3.72 29.57 21.16
C VAL A 212 4.37 29.00 22.42
N SER A 213 3.64 28.97 23.53
CA SER A 213 4.11 28.43 24.80
C SER A 213 2.97 27.72 25.54
N GLY A 214 3.13 26.42 25.77
CA GLY A 214 2.13 25.54 26.38
C GLY A 214 2.78 24.41 27.17
N ASN A 215 2.00 23.44 27.60
CA ASN A 215 2.46 22.32 28.42
C ASN A 215 2.27 20.98 27.70
N HIS A 216 1.11 20.71 27.10
CA HIS A 216 0.77 19.39 26.54
C HIS A 216 0.07 19.51 25.17
N ARG A 217 0.50 18.73 24.16
CA ARG A 217 0.02 18.78 22.76
C ARG A 217 0.05 20.19 22.17
N ILE A 218 1.25 20.71 21.94
CA ILE A 218 1.52 22.06 21.44
C ILE A 218 2.22 22.02 20.09
N GLY A 219 1.58 22.53 19.04
CA GLY A 219 2.21 22.72 17.74
C GLY A 219 2.54 24.19 17.45
N GLY A 220 3.48 24.46 16.56
CA GLY A 220 3.61 25.79 15.95
C GLY A 220 2.38 26.14 15.10
N LEU A 221 1.89 25.19 14.29
CA LEU A 221 0.71 25.36 13.44
C LEU A 221 -0.58 24.88 14.14
N VAL A 222 -0.60 23.63 14.64
CA VAL A 222 -1.81 22.92 15.12
C VAL A 222 -1.57 22.20 16.45
N GLY A 223 -2.48 22.30 17.42
CA GLY A 223 -2.34 21.55 18.69
C GLY A 223 -2.46 20.03 18.53
N THR A 224 -3.56 19.58 17.94
CA THR A 224 -3.81 18.15 17.64
C THR A 224 -4.35 18.01 16.23
N ASN A 225 -3.72 17.17 15.40
CA ASN A 225 -4.16 16.87 14.04
C ASN A 225 -4.70 15.44 13.91
N LYS A 226 -5.90 15.31 13.35
CA LYS A 226 -6.50 14.04 12.90
C LYS A 226 -6.92 14.06 11.43
N GLY A 227 -6.91 15.23 10.80
CA GLY A 227 -7.24 15.43 9.39
C GLY A 227 -5.98 15.62 8.54
N GLY A 228 -6.10 16.36 7.45
CA GLY A 228 -5.01 16.67 6.54
C GLY A 228 -4.33 18.01 6.84
N ILE A 229 -3.01 18.03 6.88
CA ILE A 229 -2.16 19.22 6.78
C ILE A 229 -1.25 19.05 5.56
N THR A 230 -1.21 20.04 4.66
CA THR A 230 -0.45 19.95 3.40
C THR A 230 0.23 21.29 3.07
N ASN A 231 1.47 21.27 2.61
CA ASN A 231 2.21 22.47 2.14
C ASN A 231 2.19 23.65 3.14
N CYS A 232 2.27 23.35 4.44
CA CYS A 232 2.19 24.35 5.51
C CYS A 232 3.57 24.63 6.11
N THR A 233 3.78 25.86 6.59
CA THR A 233 5.08 26.29 7.15
C THR A 233 4.94 26.83 8.58
N ASN A 234 5.79 26.36 9.49
CA ASN A 234 5.98 27.00 10.78
C ASN A 234 7.30 27.79 10.84
N ASN A 235 7.19 29.10 11.08
CA ASN A 235 8.30 29.99 11.42
C ASN A 235 8.28 30.42 12.89
N ALA A 236 7.35 29.91 13.70
CA ALA A 236 7.17 30.33 15.09
C ALA A 236 8.04 29.52 16.05
N LEU A 237 8.51 30.19 17.11
CA LEU A 237 9.24 29.55 18.19
C LEU A 237 8.27 28.77 19.09
N VAL A 238 8.50 27.47 19.25
CA VAL A 238 7.61 26.57 19.98
C VAL A 238 8.25 26.18 21.32
N ASN A 239 7.72 26.67 22.43
CA ASN A 239 8.19 26.34 23.80
C ASN A 239 9.69 26.61 24.08
N THR A 240 10.33 27.52 23.34
CA THR A 240 11.77 27.87 23.43
C THR A 240 12.22 28.60 24.70
N ASN A 241 11.31 28.83 25.65
CA ASN A 241 11.55 29.68 26.81
C ASN A 241 11.35 28.86 28.09
N ALA A 242 12.35 28.89 28.98
CA ALA A 242 12.27 28.24 30.28
C ALA A 242 11.06 28.73 31.11
N LYS A 243 9.98 27.95 31.11
CA LYS A 243 8.97 28.02 32.16
C LYS A 243 9.62 27.45 33.43
N ASP A 244 9.88 28.32 34.40
CA ASP A 244 10.33 27.99 35.75
C ASP A 244 9.16 27.28 36.47
N ASN A 245 9.00 25.98 36.18
CA ASN A 245 7.88 25.11 36.58
C ASN A 245 7.89 24.83 38.10
N LYS A 246 7.67 25.88 38.88
CA LYS A 246 7.33 25.82 40.30
C LYS A 246 5.91 25.26 40.43
N ILE A 247 5.83 23.94 40.49
CA ILE A 247 4.62 23.18 40.75
C ILE A 247 3.95 23.72 42.02
N ASP A 248 2.79 24.37 41.87
CA ASP A 248 1.94 24.63 43.04
C ASP A 248 1.17 23.35 43.36
N ILE A 249 1.46 22.78 44.52
CA ILE A 249 0.80 21.57 45.02
C ILE A 249 -0.73 21.80 45.17
N GLN A 250 -1.20 23.06 45.20
CA GLN A 250 -2.62 23.42 45.23
C GLN A 250 -3.30 23.48 43.85
N SER A 251 -2.57 23.45 42.73
CA SER A 251 -3.18 23.41 41.38
C SER A 251 -3.35 22.01 40.82
N LEU A 252 -2.77 20.99 41.46
CA LEU A 252 -2.82 19.59 41.00
C LEU A 252 -4.19 18.94 41.28
N THR A 253 -4.83 18.41 40.25
CA THR A 253 -6.03 17.58 40.39
C THR A 253 -5.68 16.12 40.71
N VAL A 254 -6.66 15.36 41.20
CA VAL A 254 -6.49 13.92 41.44
C VAL A 254 -6.25 13.14 40.14
N GLN A 255 -6.68 13.65 38.98
CA GLN A 255 -6.43 13.00 37.70
C GLN A 255 -4.96 13.15 37.25
N GLU A 256 -4.40 14.35 37.37
CA GLU A 256 -2.99 14.64 37.06
C GLU A 256 -2.01 13.99 38.07
N ILE A 257 -2.52 13.53 39.22
CA ILE A 257 -1.76 12.73 40.22
C ILE A 257 -1.88 11.22 39.94
N LEU A 258 -2.80 10.80 39.06
CA LEU A 258 -3.04 9.40 38.68
C LEU A 258 -2.63 9.09 37.23
N SER A 259 -2.28 10.09 36.43
CA SER A 259 -1.56 9.92 35.16
C SER A 259 -0.13 9.42 35.40
N THR A 260 0.40 8.64 34.45
CA THR A 260 1.82 8.28 34.36
C THR A 260 2.69 9.50 34.03
N GLU A 261 2.16 10.45 33.26
CA GLU A 261 2.71 11.79 33.09
C GLU A 261 2.89 12.49 34.44
N ASN A 262 4.10 13.01 34.70
CA ASN A 262 4.29 13.95 35.80
C ASN A 262 3.50 15.23 35.49
N ALA A 263 2.68 15.71 36.44
CA ALA A 263 1.85 16.91 36.31
C ALA A 263 2.59 18.27 36.16
N ALA A 264 3.83 18.25 35.69
CA ALA A 264 4.67 19.40 35.39
C ALA A 264 5.68 19.16 34.24
N SER A 265 5.64 17.99 33.57
CA SER A 265 6.35 17.81 32.30
C SER A 265 5.69 18.64 31.20
N VAL A 266 6.53 19.09 30.28
CA VAL A 266 6.09 19.54 28.96
C VAL A 266 6.09 18.29 28.07
N THR A 267 4.98 17.97 27.40
CA THR A 267 4.75 16.75 26.62
C THR A 267 4.14 17.08 25.25
N ASP A 268 4.46 16.27 24.24
CA ASP A 268 3.92 16.32 22.86
C ASP A 268 4.04 17.71 22.20
N ILE A 269 5.28 18.09 21.87
CA ILE A 269 5.59 19.41 21.29
C ILE A 269 6.13 19.24 19.88
N GLY A 270 5.51 19.87 18.89
CA GLY A 270 5.94 19.81 17.49
C GLY A 270 6.05 21.18 16.82
N GLY A 271 6.89 21.30 15.78
CA GLY A 271 6.92 22.50 14.95
C GLY A 271 5.63 22.68 14.13
N ILE A 272 5.05 21.60 13.61
CA ILE A 272 3.74 21.64 12.91
C ILE A 272 2.61 21.25 13.86
N ALA A 273 2.62 20.03 14.40
CA ALA A 273 1.55 19.45 15.21
C ALA A 273 2.03 19.02 16.61
N GLY A 274 1.28 19.30 17.67
CA GLY A 274 1.60 18.77 19.01
C GLY A 274 1.50 17.24 19.06
N SER A 275 0.36 16.70 18.62
CA SER A 275 0.18 15.27 18.32
C SER A 275 -0.46 15.09 16.95
N ASN A 276 -0.02 14.09 16.19
CA ASN A 276 -0.53 13.74 14.88
C ASN A 276 -1.08 12.30 14.84
N GLN A 277 -2.40 12.21 14.65
CA GLN A 277 -3.15 10.99 14.34
C GLN A 277 -3.63 10.99 12.87
N GLY A 278 -3.51 12.14 12.19
CA GLY A 278 -3.90 12.34 10.80
C GLY A 278 -2.71 12.32 9.84
N VAL A 279 -2.81 13.10 8.76
CA VAL A 279 -1.82 13.15 7.69
C VAL A 279 -1.14 14.53 7.64
N ILE A 280 0.19 14.55 7.54
CA ILE A 280 0.99 15.76 7.30
C ILE A 280 1.88 15.55 6.06
N LEU A 281 1.69 16.38 5.02
CA LEU A 281 2.43 16.29 3.76
C LEU A 281 3.18 17.60 3.46
N TYR A 282 4.36 17.50 2.86
CA TYR A 282 5.08 18.63 2.23
C TYR A 282 5.24 19.87 3.13
N SER A 283 5.34 19.68 4.46
CA SER A 283 5.23 20.76 5.44
C SER A 283 6.54 20.99 6.18
N ASN A 284 6.89 22.26 6.40
CA ASN A 284 8.24 22.68 6.75
C ASN A 284 8.28 23.41 8.10
N ASN A 285 9.18 22.99 8.99
CA ASN A 285 9.44 23.68 10.25
C ASN A 285 10.79 24.42 10.23
N ASN A 286 10.72 25.74 10.26
CA ASN A 286 11.88 26.64 10.39
C ASN A 286 12.05 27.17 11.82
N GLY A 287 11.01 27.06 12.66
CA GLY A 287 11.02 27.56 14.03
C GLY A 287 11.69 26.58 15.01
N SER A 288 12.51 27.08 15.93
CA SER A 288 13.10 26.25 16.98
C SER A 288 12.03 25.69 17.93
N VAL A 289 12.21 24.45 18.39
CA VAL A 289 11.25 23.69 19.19
C VAL A 289 11.88 23.24 20.51
N GLY A 290 11.16 23.45 21.61
CA GLY A 290 11.52 23.00 22.96
C GLY A 290 12.68 23.77 23.60
N TYR A 291 13.08 23.31 24.80
CA TYR A 291 14.09 23.96 25.63
C TYR A 291 15.02 22.91 26.27
N GLN A 292 16.28 23.27 26.50
CA GLN A 292 17.28 22.31 27.02
C GLN A 292 16.86 21.72 28.38
N HIS A 293 16.98 20.40 28.51
CA HIS A 293 16.65 19.64 29.72
C HIS A 293 15.15 19.68 30.13
N VAL A 294 14.26 20.21 29.28
CA VAL A 294 12.81 20.31 29.53
C VAL A 294 12.01 19.90 28.30
N GLY A 295 11.19 18.87 28.43
CA GLY A 295 10.32 18.40 27.35
C GLY A 295 10.45 16.90 27.09
N TYR A 296 9.32 16.25 26.89
CA TYR A 296 9.15 14.87 26.44
C TYR A 296 8.41 14.92 25.10
N ASN A 297 8.66 13.99 24.19
CA ASN A 297 8.02 13.89 22.88
C ASN A 297 8.15 15.20 22.09
N ILE A 298 9.39 15.57 21.77
CA ILE A 298 9.76 16.85 21.14
C ILE A 298 10.17 16.62 19.69
N GLY A 299 9.30 17.00 18.75
CA GLY A 299 9.47 16.80 17.32
C GLY A 299 9.65 18.09 16.50
N GLY A 300 10.34 18.02 15.37
CA GLY A 300 10.37 19.14 14.41
C GLY A 300 9.06 19.29 13.63
N ILE A 301 8.37 18.19 13.34
CA ILE A 301 7.04 18.19 12.69
C ILE A 301 5.95 17.82 13.72
N ALA A 302 6.05 16.68 14.39
CA ALA A 302 5.03 16.17 15.32
C ALA A 302 5.63 15.75 16.68
N GLY A 303 5.01 16.12 17.80
CA GLY A 303 5.47 15.69 19.14
C GLY A 303 5.26 14.18 19.36
N SER A 304 4.00 13.75 19.39
CA SER A 304 3.57 12.34 19.27
C SER A 304 3.04 12.07 17.85
N GLN A 305 3.31 10.88 17.31
CA GLN A 305 2.99 10.50 15.92
C GLN A 305 2.48 9.04 15.84
N THR A 306 1.20 8.88 15.45
CA THR A 306 0.53 7.60 15.12
C THR A 306 -0.01 7.56 13.68
N GLY A 307 -0.18 8.73 13.04
CA GLY A 307 -0.75 8.86 11.70
C GLY A 307 0.30 8.71 10.59
N PHE A 308 0.28 9.63 9.62
CA PHE A 308 1.21 9.67 8.50
C PHE A 308 1.94 11.01 8.40
N ILE A 309 3.26 10.97 8.17
CA ILE A 309 4.05 12.16 7.80
C ILE A 309 4.85 11.81 6.54
N MET A 310 4.70 12.59 5.47
CA MET A 310 5.43 12.38 4.21
C MET A 310 6.10 13.67 3.72
N SER A 311 7.34 13.56 3.24
CA SER A 311 8.06 14.63 2.53
C SER A 311 8.09 15.98 3.27
N CYS A 312 8.18 15.93 4.61
CA CYS A 312 8.25 17.10 5.47
C CYS A 312 9.70 17.41 5.87
N GLU A 313 10.02 18.69 6.06
CA GLU A 313 11.38 19.15 6.38
C GLU A 313 11.47 19.87 7.73
N ASN A 314 12.51 19.56 8.50
CA ASN A 314 12.87 20.35 9.69
C ASN A 314 14.22 21.06 9.51
N HIS A 315 14.17 22.39 9.56
CA HIS A 315 15.31 23.31 9.61
C HIS A 315 15.49 23.92 11.01
N GLY A 316 14.44 23.91 11.85
CA GLY A 316 14.45 24.46 13.21
C GLY A 316 15.33 23.67 14.18
N ARG A 317 15.94 24.35 15.16
CA ARG A 317 16.74 23.69 16.23
C ARG A 317 15.84 23.09 17.31
N LEU A 318 16.06 21.82 17.65
CA LEU A 318 15.31 21.11 18.68
C LEU A 318 16.10 21.04 19.99
N ASN A 319 15.41 21.21 21.12
CA ASN A 319 15.96 20.98 22.45
C ASN A 319 14.91 20.29 23.33
N GLY A 320 15.28 19.22 24.06
CA GLY A 320 14.36 18.54 24.97
C GLY A 320 15.05 17.82 26.13
N ARG A 321 14.32 16.90 26.78
CA ARG A 321 14.81 16.03 27.86
C ARG A 321 14.74 14.55 27.46
N LYS A 322 13.60 14.06 26.97
CA LYS A 322 13.42 12.67 26.49
C LYS A 322 12.69 12.70 25.15
N ASP A 323 12.95 11.71 24.30
CA ASP A 323 12.19 11.46 23.06
C ASP A 323 12.19 12.68 22.13
N VAL A 324 13.39 13.04 21.67
CA VAL A 324 13.64 14.25 20.86
C VAL A 324 14.06 13.85 19.44
N GLY A 325 13.28 14.22 18.43
CA GLY A 325 13.57 13.81 17.05
C GLY A 325 13.19 14.81 15.96
N GLY A 326 14.01 14.88 14.90
CA GLY A 326 13.94 15.94 13.89
C GLY A 326 12.60 16.05 13.16
N ILE A 327 11.85 14.96 13.05
CA ILE A 327 10.50 14.93 12.48
C ILE A 327 9.47 14.58 13.56
N ALA A 328 9.66 13.47 14.28
CA ALA A 328 8.78 13.00 15.35
C ALA A 328 9.51 12.99 16.71
N GLY A 329 8.84 13.38 17.81
CA GLY A 329 9.40 13.20 19.15
C GLY A 329 9.33 11.72 19.56
N GLN A 330 8.11 11.23 19.76
CA GLN A 330 7.80 9.81 19.87
C GLN A 330 6.97 9.37 18.65
N MET A 331 7.32 8.22 18.08
CA MET A 331 6.45 7.45 17.20
C MET A 331 5.83 6.30 17.99
N GLU A 332 4.54 6.09 17.77
CA GLU A 332 3.71 5.05 18.37
C GLU A 332 3.13 4.16 17.25
N PRO A 333 2.92 2.86 17.47
CA PRO A 333 2.38 1.98 16.42
C PRO A 333 0.92 2.29 16.10
N SER A 334 0.58 2.20 14.82
CA SER A 334 -0.81 2.20 14.37
C SER A 334 -1.39 0.79 14.51
N SER A 335 -2.14 0.52 15.58
CA SER A 335 -2.79 -0.77 15.83
C SER A 335 -4.12 -0.89 15.07
N GLN A 336 -4.21 -1.75 14.06
CA GLN A 336 -5.46 -2.07 13.34
C GLN A 336 -6.06 -3.39 13.78
N MET A 337 -7.29 -3.34 14.27
CA MET A 337 -8.13 -4.51 14.54
C MET A 337 -8.64 -5.12 13.23
N GLN A 338 -8.08 -6.26 12.82
CA GLN A 338 -8.57 -7.07 11.71
C GLN A 338 -9.35 -8.29 12.25
N TYR A 339 -10.57 -8.46 11.76
CA TYR A 339 -11.33 -9.69 11.96
C TYR A 339 -10.88 -10.72 10.92
N GLU A 340 -10.55 -11.94 11.35
CA GLU A 340 -10.59 -13.07 10.42
C GLU A 340 -12.04 -13.55 10.24
N GLU A 341 -12.26 -14.40 9.24
CA GLU A 341 -13.47 -15.22 9.18
C GLU A 341 -13.52 -16.15 10.40
N ASP A 342 -14.48 -15.90 11.31
CA ASP A 342 -14.81 -16.81 12.40
C ASP A 342 -15.17 -18.21 11.85
N THR A 343 -15.03 -19.25 12.69
CA THR A 343 -15.43 -20.63 12.33
C THR A 343 -16.84 -20.72 11.74
N MET A 344 -17.77 -19.88 12.21
CA MET A 344 -19.15 -19.82 11.71
C MET A 344 -19.24 -19.25 10.28
N GLU A 345 -18.39 -18.29 9.92
CA GLU A 345 -18.37 -17.68 8.59
C GLU A 345 -17.66 -18.60 7.58
N LYS A 346 -16.53 -19.20 7.97
CA LYS A 346 -15.88 -20.29 7.23
C LYS A 346 -16.89 -21.40 6.91
N LEU A 347 -17.61 -21.91 7.90
CA LEU A 347 -18.68 -22.90 7.70
C LEU A 347 -19.84 -22.38 6.83
N SER A 348 -20.21 -21.11 6.95
CA SER A 348 -21.27 -20.52 6.12
C SER A 348 -20.91 -20.42 4.63
N ARG A 349 -19.63 -20.50 4.26
CA ARG A 349 -19.18 -20.59 2.86
C ARG A 349 -19.07 -22.04 2.36
N GLU A 350 -18.61 -22.97 3.18
CA GLU A 350 -18.41 -24.36 2.76
C GLU A 350 -19.73 -25.18 2.75
N PHE A 351 -20.69 -24.90 3.66
CA PHE A 351 -21.99 -25.60 3.63
C PHE A 351 -22.78 -25.44 2.31
N PRO A 352 -22.82 -24.26 1.65
CA PRO A 352 -23.33 -24.12 0.29
C PRO A 352 -22.63 -25.02 -0.74
N LYS A 353 -21.30 -25.11 -0.74
CA LYS A 353 -20.54 -25.99 -1.66
C LYS A 353 -20.93 -27.45 -1.47
N LEU A 354 -20.99 -27.91 -0.21
CA LEU A 354 -21.46 -29.25 0.12
C LEU A 354 -22.91 -29.49 -0.34
N HIS A 355 -23.79 -28.49 -0.22
CA HIS A 355 -25.16 -28.58 -0.71
C HIS A 355 -25.23 -28.68 -2.24
N ASP A 356 -24.42 -27.92 -2.97
CA ASP A 356 -24.35 -27.96 -4.43
C ASP A 356 -23.77 -29.29 -4.93
N LEU A 357 -22.73 -29.83 -4.27
CA LEU A 357 -22.17 -31.16 -4.58
C LEU A 357 -23.18 -32.30 -4.33
N VAL A 358 -23.91 -32.26 -3.20
CA VAL A 358 -24.99 -33.23 -2.92
C VAL A 358 -26.14 -33.08 -3.92
N THR A 359 -26.44 -31.86 -4.36
CA THR A 359 -27.46 -31.59 -5.39
C THR A 359 -27.00 -32.07 -6.77
N LYS A 360 -25.71 -31.97 -7.10
CA LYS A 360 -25.13 -32.55 -8.31
C LYS A 360 -25.28 -34.07 -8.31
N LEU A 361 -24.92 -34.74 -7.22
CA LEU A 361 -25.06 -36.19 -7.06
C LEU A 361 -26.52 -36.67 -7.28
N ASP A 362 -27.51 -35.94 -6.74
CA ASP A 362 -28.93 -36.28 -6.92
C ASP A 362 -29.40 -36.10 -8.38
N ASN A 363 -28.94 -35.04 -9.06
CA ASN A 363 -29.22 -34.82 -10.48
C ASN A 363 -28.56 -35.90 -11.37
N ASP A 364 -27.28 -36.20 -11.18
CA ASP A 364 -26.55 -37.17 -12.00
C ASP A 364 -27.06 -38.61 -11.75
N ALA A 365 -27.49 -38.93 -10.52
CA ALA A 365 -28.21 -40.18 -10.21
C ALA A 365 -29.62 -40.23 -10.82
N SER A 366 -30.34 -39.11 -10.87
CA SER A 366 -31.65 -39.00 -11.54
C SER A 366 -31.54 -39.20 -13.05
N ASP A 367 -30.61 -38.50 -13.70
CA ASP A 367 -30.38 -38.59 -15.15
C ASP A 367 -29.85 -39.97 -15.56
N MET A 368 -29.00 -40.60 -14.75
CA MET A 368 -28.65 -42.02 -14.87
C MET A 368 -29.90 -42.90 -14.85
N SER A 369 -30.79 -42.72 -13.87
CA SER A 369 -31.99 -43.53 -13.69
C SER A 369 -32.95 -43.40 -14.89
N ALA A 370 -33.13 -42.18 -15.41
CA ALA A 370 -33.90 -41.92 -16.62
C ALA A 370 -33.26 -42.56 -17.87
N SER A 371 -31.96 -42.34 -18.07
CA SER A 371 -31.18 -42.83 -19.22
C SER A 371 -31.12 -44.36 -19.29
N LEU A 372 -30.90 -45.03 -18.14
CA LEU A 372 -30.99 -46.49 -18.02
C LEU A 372 -32.42 -46.98 -18.28
N SER A 373 -33.44 -46.31 -17.76
CA SER A 373 -34.85 -46.68 -17.99
C SER A 373 -35.21 -46.63 -19.48
N ASP A 374 -34.77 -45.60 -20.22
CA ASP A 374 -34.99 -45.50 -21.66
C ASP A 374 -34.27 -46.59 -22.45
N GLN A 375 -33.03 -46.93 -22.11
CA GLN A 375 -32.34 -48.05 -22.76
C GLN A 375 -32.96 -49.41 -22.41
N ILE A 376 -33.50 -49.58 -21.20
CA ILE A 376 -34.26 -50.77 -20.79
C ILE A 376 -35.57 -50.88 -21.59
N ASN A 377 -36.29 -49.77 -21.80
CA ASN A 377 -37.49 -49.74 -22.65
C ASN A 377 -37.16 -50.14 -24.10
N VAL A 378 -36.09 -49.59 -24.68
CA VAL A 378 -35.62 -49.95 -26.04
C VAL A 378 -35.16 -51.41 -26.12
N LEU A 379 -34.57 -51.96 -25.05
CA LEU A 379 -34.20 -53.38 -24.97
C LEU A 379 -35.44 -54.28 -24.89
N LEU A 380 -36.46 -53.90 -24.10
CA LEU A 380 -37.73 -54.61 -24.00
C LEU A 380 -38.47 -54.62 -25.35
N ASP A 381 -38.49 -53.50 -26.08
CA ASP A 381 -39.03 -53.43 -27.45
C ASP A 381 -38.26 -54.33 -28.43
N ALA A 382 -36.92 -54.42 -28.31
CA ALA A 382 -36.12 -55.32 -29.12
C ALA A 382 -36.40 -56.82 -28.80
N VAL A 383 -36.63 -57.14 -27.52
CA VAL A 383 -37.04 -58.49 -27.07
C VAL A 383 -38.46 -58.82 -27.55
N ALA A 384 -39.41 -57.88 -27.46
CA ALA A 384 -40.76 -58.03 -28.00
C ALA A 384 -40.71 -58.18 -29.53
N GLY A 385 -39.84 -57.46 -30.23
CA GLY A 385 -39.58 -57.62 -31.67
C GLY A 385 -39.03 -59.02 -32.02
N ALA A 386 -38.15 -59.58 -31.18
CA ALA A 386 -37.66 -60.95 -31.33
C ALA A 386 -38.77 -62.00 -31.08
N GLN A 387 -39.61 -61.80 -30.05
CA GLN A 387 -40.76 -62.67 -29.75
C GLN A 387 -41.76 -62.66 -30.90
N ASN A 388 -42.18 -61.48 -31.38
CA ASN A 388 -43.05 -61.36 -32.55
C ASN A 388 -42.45 -62.03 -33.79
N ALA A 389 -41.13 -61.98 -34.01
CA ALA A 389 -40.49 -62.69 -35.11
C ALA A 389 -40.58 -64.22 -34.95
N VAL A 390 -40.45 -64.75 -33.72
CA VAL A 390 -40.63 -66.18 -33.42
C VAL A 390 -42.09 -66.62 -33.56
N ASP A 391 -43.04 -65.83 -33.09
CA ASP A 391 -44.48 -66.15 -33.21
C ASP A 391 -44.94 -66.16 -34.67
N ASN A 392 -44.42 -65.24 -35.50
CA ASN A 392 -44.65 -65.27 -36.95
C ASN A 392 -44.04 -66.52 -37.61
N ILE A 393 -42.84 -66.97 -37.20
CA ILE A 393 -42.26 -68.26 -37.65
C ILE A 393 -43.18 -69.42 -37.27
N MET A 394 -43.66 -69.45 -36.03
CA MET A 394 -44.54 -70.50 -35.51
C MET A 394 -45.87 -70.54 -36.27
N SER A 395 -46.43 -69.37 -36.56
CA SER A 395 -47.68 -69.21 -37.33
C SER A 395 -47.54 -69.64 -38.79
N ASP A 396 -46.50 -69.17 -39.50
CA ASP A 396 -46.24 -69.55 -40.91
C ASP A 396 -46.00 -71.06 -41.06
N ILE A 397 -45.23 -71.67 -40.14
CA ILE A 397 -44.96 -73.12 -40.15
C ILE A 397 -46.25 -73.91 -39.90
N SER A 398 -47.09 -73.53 -38.93
CA SER A 398 -48.38 -74.19 -38.68
C SER A 398 -49.32 -74.05 -39.88
N GLY A 399 -49.40 -72.84 -40.45
CA GLY A 399 -50.27 -72.54 -41.58
C GLY A 399 -49.89 -73.33 -42.85
N ASP A 400 -48.60 -73.46 -43.16
CA ASP A 400 -48.16 -74.28 -44.29
C ASP A 400 -48.38 -75.79 -44.03
N PHE A 401 -48.30 -76.26 -42.77
CA PHE A 401 -48.58 -77.66 -42.41
C PHE A 401 -50.08 -78.02 -42.57
N ASP A 402 -50.99 -77.18 -42.07
CA ASP A 402 -52.44 -77.36 -42.23
C ASP A 402 -52.87 -77.28 -43.71
N ASN A 403 -52.25 -76.41 -44.49
CA ASN A 403 -52.49 -76.30 -45.94
C ASN A 403 -51.92 -77.48 -46.74
N MET A 404 -50.85 -78.13 -46.26
CA MET A 404 -50.36 -79.39 -46.83
C MET A 404 -51.31 -80.55 -46.50
N SER A 405 -51.77 -80.65 -45.25
CA SER A 405 -52.72 -81.67 -44.77
C SER A 405 -54.02 -81.68 -45.60
N ASN A 406 -54.66 -80.53 -45.79
CA ASN A 406 -55.91 -80.42 -46.56
C ASN A 406 -55.77 -80.87 -48.03
N SER A 407 -54.60 -80.64 -48.65
CA SER A 407 -54.39 -80.92 -50.08
C SER A 407 -54.29 -82.40 -50.46
N LEU A 408 -54.19 -83.32 -49.50
CA LEU A 408 -54.04 -84.77 -49.72
C LEU A 408 -55.39 -85.55 -49.75
N SER A 409 -56.53 -84.86 -49.75
CA SER A 409 -57.86 -85.47 -49.68
C SER A 409 -58.35 -86.05 -51.02
N ILE A 410 -58.10 -87.34 -51.27
CA ILE A 410 -58.55 -88.06 -52.46
C ILE A 410 -60.08 -88.30 -52.40
N SER A 411 -60.88 -87.43 -53.01
CA SER A 411 -62.37 -87.52 -52.97
C SER A 411 -63.07 -87.14 -54.28
N GLY A 412 -62.35 -87.06 -55.41
CA GLY A 412 -62.83 -86.42 -56.65
C GLY A 412 -62.74 -87.25 -57.93
N LEU A 413 -63.23 -88.50 -57.95
CA LEU A 413 -63.36 -89.30 -59.19
C LEU A 413 -64.78 -89.86 -59.35
N ASN A 414 -65.38 -89.67 -60.53
CA ASN A 414 -66.79 -89.99 -60.81
C ASN A 414 -66.95 -91.35 -61.52
N SER A 415 -67.97 -92.13 -61.13
CA SER A 415 -68.33 -93.40 -61.78
C SER A 415 -69.24 -93.22 -63.02
N PRO A 416 -69.08 -94.04 -64.08
CA PRO A 416 -69.99 -94.06 -65.23
C PRO A 416 -71.41 -94.58 -64.93
N ARG A 417 -72.37 -94.33 -65.84
CA ARG A 417 -73.78 -94.73 -65.72
C ARG A 417 -74.09 -96.10 -66.37
N PRO A 418 -75.02 -96.91 -65.81
CA PRO A 418 -75.51 -98.15 -66.43
C PRO A 418 -76.65 -97.91 -67.46
N VAL A 419 -76.98 -98.97 -68.21
CA VAL A 419 -78.01 -99.02 -69.28
C VAL A 419 -79.33 -99.65 -68.77
N SER A 420 -80.49 -99.29 -69.33
CA SER A 420 -81.83 -99.73 -68.88
C SER A 420 -82.38 -100.99 -69.57
N LEU A 421 -83.37 -101.65 -68.94
CA LEU A 421 -83.93 -102.97 -69.35
C LEU A 421 -85.45 -103.07 -69.08
N ASP A 422 -86.28 -102.47 -69.93
CA ASP A 422 -87.74 -102.33 -69.72
C ASP A 422 -88.60 -103.58 -70.04
N PHE A 423 -88.02 -104.79 -70.01
CA PHE A 423 -88.70 -106.04 -70.44
C PHE A 423 -89.36 -106.84 -69.29
N LEU A 424 -88.96 -106.63 -68.04
CA LEU A 424 -89.28 -107.54 -66.92
C LEU A 424 -90.71 -107.44 -66.34
N ASP A 425 -91.57 -106.58 -66.89
CA ASP A 425 -92.87 -106.19 -66.29
C ASP A 425 -94.01 -107.24 -66.41
N LYS A 426 -93.68 -108.54 -66.59
CA LYS A 426 -94.64 -109.64 -66.72
C LYS A 426 -94.14 -111.00 -66.18
N LEU A 427 -94.27 -111.22 -64.87
CA LEU A 427 -94.72 -112.45 -64.16
C LEU A 427 -94.53 -112.24 -62.62
N PRO A 428 -95.17 -113.02 -61.71
CA PRO A 428 -95.76 -112.41 -60.49
C PRO A 428 -95.08 -112.71 -59.14
N THR A 429 -95.41 -111.84 -58.16
CA THR A 429 -95.06 -111.85 -56.71
C THR A 429 -93.57 -111.59 -56.39
N TRP A 430 -93.18 -111.03 -55.23
CA TRP A 430 -93.79 -110.94 -53.89
C TRP A 430 -93.31 -109.68 -53.12
N SER A 431 -93.90 -109.37 -51.95
CA SER A 431 -93.47 -108.34 -50.98
C SER A 431 -92.14 -108.72 -50.29
N PRO A 432 -91.48 -107.87 -49.45
CA PRO A 432 -91.72 -106.47 -49.03
C PRO A 432 -90.59 -105.51 -49.50
N GLY A 433 -90.50 -104.21 -49.18
CA GLY A 433 -91.34 -103.29 -48.40
C GLY A 433 -90.54 -102.49 -47.35
N ALA A 434 -90.21 -101.21 -47.62
CA ALA A 434 -89.71 -100.21 -46.64
C ALA A 434 -89.65 -98.78 -47.23
N SER A 435 -90.56 -97.88 -46.83
CA SER A 435 -90.53 -96.43 -47.12
C SER A 435 -91.70 -95.71 -46.39
N PRO A 436 -91.74 -94.37 -46.28
CA PRO A 436 -90.68 -93.48 -45.75
C PRO A 436 -91.24 -92.45 -44.72
N THR A 437 -90.39 -91.54 -44.20
CA THR A 437 -90.76 -90.29 -43.45
C THR A 437 -91.44 -90.51 -42.06
N GLU A 438 -91.58 -89.57 -41.11
CA GLU A 438 -91.44 -88.09 -41.04
C GLU A 438 -90.60 -87.58 -39.82
N SER A 439 -90.57 -86.24 -39.62
CA SER A 439 -90.03 -85.45 -38.49
C SER A 439 -90.88 -85.59 -37.18
N PRO A 440 -90.56 -84.98 -36.00
CA PRO A 440 -90.23 -83.55 -35.73
C PRO A 440 -88.75 -83.35 -35.29
N GLY A 441 -88.17 -82.15 -35.10
CA GLY A 441 -88.65 -80.79 -34.77
C GLY A 441 -87.93 -80.34 -33.47
N THR A 442 -87.27 -79.18 -33.39
CA THR A 442 -87.85 -77.84 -33.18
C THR A 442 -86.98 -76.66 -33.70
N THR A 443 -87.49 -75.43 -33.55
CA THR A 443 -87.03 -74.11 -34.04
C THR A 443 -87.21 -73.04 -32.93
N PRO A 444 -86.95 -71.71 -33.10
CA PRO A 444 -85.87 -70.95 -33.80
C PRO A 444 -85.32 -69.72 -32.99
N SER A 445 -84.45 -68.90 -33.63
CA SER A 445 -84.19 -67.44 -33.35
C SER A 445 -83.42 -67.02 -32.07
N THR A 446 -82.73 -65.86 -31.97
CA THR A 446 -82.62 -64.65 -32.86
C THR A 446 -81.25 -63.94 -32.74
N THR A 447 -80.93 -63.08 -33.73
CA THR A 447 -79.84 -62.06 -33.83
C THR A 447 -80.08 -60.78 -32.98
N PRO A 448 -79.24 -59.70 -32.96
CA PRO A 448 -77.83 -59.46 -33.40
C PRO A 448 -76.95 -58.60 -32.42
N SER A 449 -75.79 -58.06 -32.90
CA SER A 449 -75.10 -56.81 -32.45
C SER A 449 -74.14 -56.89 -31.22
N THR A 450 -73.04 -56.11 -31.05
CA THR A 450 -72.37 -55.03 -31.84
C THR A 450 -70.84 -54.91 -31.54
N THR A 451 -70.08 -54.25 -32.42
CA THR A 451 -68.69 -53.70 -32.29
C THR A 451 -68.65 -52.35 -31.50
N PRO A 452 -67.51 -51.61 -31.30
CA PRO A 452 -66.08 -51.77 -31.70
C PRO A 452 -65.01 -51.49 -30.58
N THR A 453 -63.74 -51.34 -31.00
CA THR A 453 -62.51 -50.91 -30.29
C THR A 453 -62.50 -49.46 -29.75
N GLY A 454 -61.72 -49.15 -28.69
CA GLY A 454 -61.31 -47.76 -28.35
C GLY A 454 -60.55 -47.54 -27.02
N THR A 455 -59.45 -46.77 -27.08
CA THR A 455 -58.73 -46.05 -25.98
C THR A 455 -59.41 -44.66 -25.71
N PRO A 456 -59.02 -43.75 -24.76
CA PRO A 456 -57.86 -43.69 -23.84
C PRO A 456 -58.15 -43.13 -22.38
N THR A 457 -57.08 -42.68 -21.70
CA THR A 457 -56.87 -41.68 -20.60
C THR A 457 -57.94 -41.22 -19.57
N SER A 458 -57.51 -41.19 -18.29
CA SER A 458 -57.65 -40.14 -17.24
C SER A 458 -58.99 -39.42 -16.89
N THR A 459 -59.12 -39.14 -15.58
CA THR A 459 -59.83 -38.02 -14.88
C THR A 459 -61.00 -38.47 -13.98
N PRO A 460 -61.07 -38.05 -12.69
CA PRO A 460 -62.03 -38.57 -11.70
C PRO A 460 -63.33 -37.75 -11.56
N THR A 461 -64.38 -38.35 -11.00
CA THR A 461 -65.59 -37.70 -10.46
C THR A 461 -66.30 -38.65 -9.44
N PRO A 462 -67.25 -38.19 -8.59
CA PRO A 462 -67.29 -38.65 -7.18
C PRO A 462 -68.70 -39.08 -6.69
N THR A 463 -69.06 -38.73 -5.43
CA THR A 463 -70.43 -38.63 -4.85
C THR A 463 -71.04 -39.93 -4.22
N PRO A 464 -72.10 -39.88 -3.34
CA PRO A 464 -71.84 -40.03 -1.90
C PRO A 464 -72.86 -40.89 -1.08
N SER A 465 -72.68 -40.87 0.26
CA SER A 465 -73.70 -41.07 1.34
C SER A 465 -74.30 -42.47 1.59
N GLY A 466 -74.53 -42.89 2.84
CA GLY A 466 -74.15 -42.28 4.14
C GLY A 466 -74.98 -42.78 5.36
N THR A 467 -74.62 -42.30 6.57
CA THR A 467 -75.35 -42.40 7.88
C THR A 467 -75.49 -43.80 8.53
N THR A 468 -75.56 -44.03 9.86
CA THR A 468 -75.70 -43.24 11.13
C THR A 468 -74.71 -43.82 12.21
N THR A 469 -74.63 -43.55 13.54
CA THR A 469 -75.40 -42.79 14.58
C THR A 469 -74.53 -42.50 15.84
N LYS A 470 -74.94 -41.54 16.71
CA LYS A 470 -74.58 -41.31 18.16
C LYS A 470 -73.12 -40.87 18.49
N GLY A 471 -72.85 -39.93 19.42
CA GLY A 471 -73.70 -38.92 20.08
C GLY A 471 -73.22 -38.45 21.48
N ASN A 472 -73.42 -37.15 21.81
CA ASN A 472 -73.38 -36.49 23.16
C ASN A 472 -72.02 -36.44 23.94
N GLU A 473 -71.71 -35.50 24.87
CA GLU A 473 -72.15 -34.11 25.18
C GLU A 473 -71.22 -33.46 26.27
N ASN A 474 -71.13 -32.11 26.35
CA ASN A 474 -70.89 -31.23 27.53
C ASN A 474 -69.55 -31.11 28.34
N ASN A 475 -69.05 -29.84 28.42
CA ASN A 475 -68.68 -29.01 29.60
C ASN A 475 -67.36 -29.08 30.44
N THR A 476 -66.74 -27.89 30.56
CA THR A 476 -66.16 -27.19 31.76
C THR A 476 -65.01 -27.74 32.61
N GLY A 477 -64.05 -26.85 32.97
CA GLY A 477 -63.19 -26.97 34.16
C GLY A 477 -62.04 -25.93 34.22
N ALA A 478 -61.75 -25.33 35.38
CA ALA A 478 -60.63 -24.39 35.59
C ALA A 478 -60.13 -24.36 37.06
N SER A 479 -58.81 -24.23 37.27
CA SER A 479 -58.07 -23.81 38.49
C SER A 479 -56.56 -23.95 38.17
N THR A 480 -55.64 -22.99 38.32
CA THR A 480 -55.17 -22.17 39.46
C THR A 480 -54.51 -22.92 40.62
N GLY A 481 -53.32 -22.46 41.06
CA GLY A 481 -52.57 -22.96 42.22
C GLY A 481 -51.13 -22.44 42.27
N GLU A 482 -50.85 -21.45 43.14
CA GLU A 482 -49.49 -20.94 43.42
C GLU A 482 -48.81 -21.71 44.57
N GLY A 483 -47.49 -21.55 44.75
CA GLY A 483 -46.75 -22.09 45.91
C GLY A 483 -45.33 -21.54 46.05
N THR A 484 -44.90 -21.17 47.26
CA THR A 484 -43.72 -20.33 47.51
C THR A 484 -42.70 -20.89 48.50
N GLY A 485 -41.40 -20.75 48.19
CA GLY A 485 -40.38 -20.20 49.12
C GLY A 485 -39.53 -21.14 50.01
N THR A 486 -38.25 -20.76 50.16
CA THR A 486 -37.31 -21.04 51.30
C THR A 486 -36.94 -22.50 51.65
N GLY A 487 -35.72 -22.83 52.12
CA GLY A 487 -34.48 -22.06 52.25
C GLY A 487 -33.51 -22.58 53.35
N GLY A 488 -32.21 -22.74 53.02
CA GLY A 488 -31.07 -22.81 53.95
C GLY A 488 -30.66 -24.18 54.56
N GLY A 489 -29.34 -24.39 54.78
CA GLY A 489 -28.87 -25.18 55.94
C GLY A 489 -27.74 -26.23 55.86
N ASN A 490 -26.47 -25.77 55.75
CA ASN A 490 -25.37 -26.11 56.70
C ASN A 490 -24.45 -27.38 56.59
N ALA A 491 -23.13 -27.10 56.68
CA ALA A 491 -22.01 -27.83 57.34
C ALA A 491 -21.33 -29.09 56.75
N GLY A 492 -19.98 -29.12 56.76
CA GLY A 492 -19.18 -30.36 56.58
C GLY A 492 -17.70 -30.33 56.13
N THR A 493 -16.91 -29.29 56.45
CA THR A 493 -15.56 -29.40 57.08
C THR A 493 -14.56 -30.53 56.69
N ASN A 494 -13.42 -30.15 56.06
CA ASN A 494 -12.02 -30.58 56.30
C ASN A 494 -11.11 -30.17 55.10
N GLY A 495 -9.80 -29.90 55.21
CA GLY A 495 -9.00 -29.68 56.43
C GLY A 495 -7.48 -29.93 56.31
N ILE A 496 -6.70 -28.91 55.89
CA ILE A 496 -5.25 -28.69 56.15
C ILE A 496 -4.22 -29.65 55.48
N GLY A 497 -3.15 -29.07 54.92
CA GLY A 497 -1.90 -29.78 54.58
C GLY A 497 -0.87 -28.91 53.85
N ASN A 498 0.18 -28.46 54.54
CA ASN A 498 1.35 -27.76 53.97
C ASN A 498 2.48 -28.77 53.69
N ASP A 499 3.47 -28.42 52.84
CA ASP A 499 4.85 -28.13 53.29
C ASP A 499 5.82 -27.78 52.12
N GLU A 500 6.96 -27.20 52.49
CA GLU A 500 8.05 -26.72 51.61
C GLU A 500 9.04 -27.85 51.22
N GLY A 501 9.83 -27.71 50.13
CA GLY A 501 10.63 -28.86 49.61
C GLY A 501 11.80 -28.59 48.65
N ASN A 502 12.68 -27.64 48.98
CA ASN A 502 13.91 -27.27 48.27
C ASN A 502 14.88 -28.44 47.92
N GLY A 503 15.45 -28.49 46.68
CA GLY A 503 16.89 -28.81 46.49
C GLY A 503 17.37 -29.90 45.49
N GLN A 504 18.34 -29.48 44.65
CA GLN A 504 19.56 -30.20 44.20
C GLN A 504 19.59 -31.24 43.04
N THR A 505 20.55 -31.00 42.14
CA THR A 505 21.20 -31.88 41.13
C THR A 505 22.27 -32.80 41.80
N PRO A 506 23.14 -33.65 41.13
CA PRO A 506 23.52 -33.78 39.69
C PRO A 506 23.80 -35.25 39.20
N THR A 507 24.69 -35.42 38.19
CA THR A 507 25.39 -36.66 37.68
C THR A 507 24.69 -37.49 36.56
N GLN A 508 25.38 -38.12 35.56
CA GLN A 508 26.79 -38.10 35.11
C GLN A 508 27.00 -38.68 33.66
N ASN A 509 27.70 -37.94 32.78
CA ASN A 509 28.94 -38.30 32.02
C ASN A 509 29.01 -39.52 31.00
N PRO A 510 30.11 -39.70 30.18
CA PRO A 510 29.95 -39.79 28.70
C PRO A 510 30.86 -40.80 27.92
N THR A 511 30.77 -40.81 26.58
CA THR A 511 31.80 -41.21 25.55
C THR A 511 31.24 -40.89 24.13
N GLY A 512 31.99 -40.77 23.02
CA GLY A 512 33.45 -40.72 22.80
C GLY A 512 33.89 -41.01 21.34
N GLU A 513 34.72 -40.13 20.76
CA GLU A 513 35.71 -40.31 19.65
C GLU A 513 35.34 -40.69 18.17
N GLN A 514 35.85 -39.83 17.26
CA GLN A 514 36.62 -40.09 16.01
C GLN A 514 36.00 -40.49 14.64
N SER A 515 36.45 -39.75 13.61
CA SER A 515 36.69 -40.12 12.19
C SER A 515 35.49 -40.32 11.24
N GLY A 516 35.62 -40.10 9.92
CA GLY A 516 36.81 -39.71 9.13
C GLY A 516 36.49 -39.27 7.68
N THR A 517 37.53 -38.97 6.90
CA THR A 517 37.51 -38.40 5.54
C THR A 517 37.33 -39.40 4.40
N GLU A 518 36.63 -39.00 3.33
CA GLU A 518 36.86 -39.31 1.90
C GLU A 518 35.99 -38.31 1.09
N ASP A 519 36.37 -37.55 0.04
CA ASP A 519 37.50 -37.44 -0.91
C ASP A 519 37.10 -37.76 -2.38
N SER A 520 37.71 -37.03 -3.32
CA SER A 520 37.66 -37.15 -4.80
C SER A 520 36.38 -36.73 -5.56
N ALA A 521 36.42 -36.26 -6.83
CA ALA A 521 37.46 -35.55 -7.61
C ALA A 521 36.92 -35.11 -9.02
N GLN A 522 37.66 -34.20 -9.69
CA GLN A 522 37.81 -34.08 -11.16
C GLN A 522 36.61 -33.61 -12.04
N ASP A 523 36.78 -32.94 -13.21
CA ASP A 523 37.94 -32.26 -13.86
C ASP A 523 37.49 -31.33 -15.02
N SER A 524 38.37 -30.42 -15.44
CA SER A 524 38.55 -29.87 -16.80
C SER A 524 37.54 -28.83 -17.39
N GLY A 525 38.08 -27.77 -18.03
CA GLY A 525 37.26 -26.73 -18.71
C GLY A 525 38.02 -25.51 -19.27
N ARG A 526 39.23 -25.68 -19.84
CA ARG A 526 40.16 -24.58 -20.18
C ARG A 526 39.77 -23.65 -21.36
N ASN A 527 40.07 -22.35 -21.17
CA ASN A 527 40.72 -21.38 -22.11
C ASN A 527 39.93 -20.23 -22.81
N SER A 528 40.36 -18.99 -22.50
CA SER A 528 40.81 -17.91 -23.44
C SER A 528 39.82 -17.19 -24.39
N ALA A 529 40.02 -15.92 -24.82
CA ALA A 529 40.82 -14.76 -24.34
C ALA A 529 40.57 -13.49 -25.23
N GLU A 530 40.92 -12.29 -24.71
CA GLU A 530 41.36 -11.04 -25.42
C GLU A 530 40.42 -10.19 -26.31
N GLY A 531 40.66 -8.85 -26.30
CA GLY A 531 40.21 -7.84 -27.30
C GLY A 531 39.13 -6.85 -26.81
N GLU A 532 39.36 -5.70 -26.17
CA GLU A 532 40.39 -4.63 -26.24
C GLU A 532 40.11 -3.48 -27.26
N LYS A 533 40.05 -2.22 -26.77
CA LYS A 533 39.98 -0.89 -27.47
C LYS A 533 38.70 -0.52 -28.26
N GLY A 534 38.30 0.77 -28.37
CA GLY A 534 38.75 1.98 -27.65
C GLY A 534 38.72 3.32 -28.46
N ALA A 535 38.37 4.41 -27.76
CA ALA A 535 38.68 5.84 -28.03
C ALA A 535 38.06 6.61 -29.23
N ARG A 536 37.40 7.79 -28.99
CA ARG A 536 37.97 9.16 -29.13
C ARG A 536 36.92 10.31 -29.16
N THR A 537 37.17 11.37 -28.39
CA THR A 537 36.45 12.67 -28.35
C THR A 537 37.13 13.78 -29.16
N VAL A 538 36.33 14.67 -29.78
CA VAL A 538 36.67 16.00 -30.36
C VAL A 538 35.36 16.84 -30.45
N VAL A 539 35.28 18.18 -30.41
CA VAL A 539 35.73 19.23 -29.45
C VAL A 539 35.43 20.65 -30.04
N GLN A 540 35.19 21.68 -29.21
CA GLN A 540 34.94 23.12 -29.52
C GLN A 540 33.56 23.51 -30.12
N ASP A 541 32.96 24.70 -29.87
CA ASP A 541 33.45 25.91 -29.15
C ASP A 541 32.35 26.85 -28.54
N LEU A 542 32.68 27.53 -27.43
CA LEU A 542 32.31 28.89 -26.95
C LEU A 542 30.83 29.40 -26.69
N ARG A 543 30.52 29.49 -25.38
CA ARG A 543 30.04 30.68 -24.58
C ARG A 543 28.59 31.26 -24.63
N THR A 544 28.14 31.65 -23.41
CA THR A 544 27.04 32.59 -23.00
C THR A 544 25.60 32.16 -23.33
N SER A 545 24.59 32.28 -22.46
CA SER A 545 24.50 32.84 -21.07
C SER A 545 23.17 32.47 -20.39
N GLU A 546 23.12 32.49 -19.04
CA GLU A 546 21.90 32.58 -18.19
C GLU A 546 20.78 31.51 -18.39
N GLU A 547 20.85 30.42 -17.63
CA GLU A 547 19.75 29.48 -17.28
C GLU A 547 19.93 29.17 -15.78
N GLU A 548 19.01 29.43 -14.85
CA GLU A 548 17.67 28.84 -14.65
C GLU A 548 17.70 27.30 -14.52
N ILE A 549 18.01 26.81 -13.31
CA ILE A 549 18.09 25.38 -12.99
C ILE A 549 16.68 24.80 -12.87
N ALA A 550 16.12 24.37 -13.99
CA ALA A 550 14.90 23.57 -14.02
C ALA A 550 15.20 22.12 -13.57
N TYR A 551 14.84 21.78 -12.33
CA TYR A 551 14.89 20.39 -11.85
C TYR A 551 13.92 19.52 -12.66
N GLN A 552 14.41 18.36 -13.11
CA GLN A 552 13.61 17.42 -13.91
C GLN A 552 12.66 16.61 -13.01
N ILE A 553 11.37 16.95 -13.05
CA ILE A 553 10.30 16.12 -12.49
C ILE A 553 10.06 14.91 -13.42
N PRO A 554 10.18 13.65 -12.95
CA PRO A 554 9.74 12.49 -13.72
C PRO A 554 8.20 12.50 -13.83
N TYR A 555 7.68 12.59 -15.04
CA TYR A 555 6.23 12.66 -15.27
C TYR A 555 5.53 11.32 -14.99
N ARG A 556 4.39 11.38 -14.28
CA ARG A 556 3.44 10.27 -14.17
C ARG A 556 2.70 10.01 -15.49
N LEU A 557 2.04 8.84 -15.58
CA LEU A 557 1.28 8.43 -16.76
C LEU A 557 -0.16 8.02 -16.40
N SER A 558 -1.10 8.93 -16.69
CA SER A 558 -2.56 8.80 -16.60
C SER A 558 -3.15 9.87 -17.56
N GLU A 559 -4.32 9.74 -18.22
CA GLU A 559 -5.36 8.68 -18.27
C GLU A 559 -6.17 8.78 -19.62
N PRO A 560 -7.36 8.15 -19.87
CA PRO A 560 -7.91 7.90 -21.23
C PRO A 560 -8.95 8.93 -21.76
N VAL A 561 -10.13 8.46 -22.28
CA VAL A 561 -11.33 9.19 -22.82
C VAL A 561 -11.35 9.44 -24.36
N PRO A 562 -12.45 9.24 -25.14
CA PRO A 562 -13.59 8.28 -25.07
C PRO A 562 -14.01 7.71 -26.48
N GLY A 563 -15.22 7.10 -26.65
CA GLY A 563 -15.99 7.28 -27.91
C GLY A 563 -16.72 6.11 -28.64
N ILE A 564 -17.69 5.45 -27.99
CA ILE A 564 -18.91 4.76 -28.52
C ILE A 564 -19.15 4.50 -30.05
N THR A 565 -19.49 3.23 -30.34
CA THR A 565 -20.43 2.69 -31.39
C THR A 565 -20.24 2.94 -32.90
N GLU A 566 -20.06 1.86 -33.67
CA GLU A 566 -21.08 1.42 -34.65
C GLU A 566 -20.99 -0.11 -34.92
N THR A 567 -21.95 -0.70 -35.63
CA THR A 567 -21.96 -2.13 -36.03
C THR A 567 -22.02 -2.30 -37.54
N LYS A 568 -21.05 -3.04 -38.13
CA LYS A 568 -21.28 -3.79 -39.38
C LYS A 568 -20.19 -4.80 -39.77
N ASN A 569 -20.69 -5.79 -40.49
CA ASN A 569 -20.00 -6.83 -41.25
C ASN A 569 -18.83 -6.35 -42.12
N LEU A 570 -17.84 -7.25 -42.24
CA LEU A 570 -17.14 -7.65 -43.48
C LEU A 570 -16.55 -6.56 -44.38
N SER A 571 -15.22 -6.55 -44.47
CA SER A 571 -14.53 -6.33 -45.74
C SER A 571 -13.63 -7.53 -46.06
N GLN A 572 -13.86 -8.13 -47.22
CA GLN A 572 -12.85 -8.86 -47.97
C GLN A 572 -12.71 -8.08 -49.29
N ASP A 573 -11.73 -7.20 -49.35
CA ASP A 573 -11.45 -6.34 -50.49
C ASP A 573 -10.00 -6.56 -50.96
N ASP A 574 -9.68 -6.53 -52.25
CA ASP A 574 -10.47 -6.98 -53.40
C ASP A 574 -9.49 -7.27 -54.55
N ALA A 575 -9.70 -8.35 -55.33
CA ALA A 575 -8.75 -8.74 -56.38
C ALA A 575 -9.38 -9.59 -57.52
N ASP A 576 -9.95 -8.85 -58.47
CA ASP A 576 -10.18 -9.21 -59.90
C ASP A 576 -11.34 -10.17 -60.26
N PRO A 577 -12.38 -9.66 -60.97
CA PRO A 577 -13.41 -10.45 -61.64
C PRO A 577 -13.21 -10.57 -63.17
N ALA A 578 -13.75 -11.64 -63.76
CA ALA A 578 -13.60 -12.05 -65.18
C ALA A 578 -12.17 -12.61 -65.50
N ASP A 579 -11.92 -13.33 -66.60
CA ASP A 579 -12.74 -13.61 -67.79
C ASP A 579 -12.40 -14.99 -68.43
N ASP A 580 -13.13 -15.36 -69.47
CA ASP A 580 -12.73 -16.19 -70.63
C ASP A 580 -12.09 -17.61 -70.47
N THR A 581 -12.96 -18.63 -70.59
CA THR A 581 -12.78 -19.84 -71.48
C THR A 581 -11.70 -20.93 -71.23
N ASN A 582 -11.88 -22.05 -71.97
CA ASN A 582 -10.98 -23.20 -72.16
C ASN A 582 -10.85 -24.15 -70.94
N ASN A 583 -11.10 -25.46 -70.99
CA ASN A 583 -11.18 -26.48 -72.06
C ASN A 583 -9.83 -26.86 -72.72
N ASP A 584 -9.67 -28.15 -73.03
CA ASP A 584 -8.43 -28.82 -73.51
C ASP A 584 -7.25 -28.85 -72.51
N THR A 585 -6.17 -29.66 -72.66
CA THR A 585 -5.96 -31.07 -73.11
C THR A 585 -4.44 -31.31 -73.11
N LYS A 586 -3.94 -32.45 -72.57
CA LYS A 586 -2.51 -32.89 -72.52
C LYS A 586 -1.54 -32.01 -71.69
N GLY A 587 -0.35 -32.48 -71.29
CA GLY A 587 0.17 -33.86 -71.31
C GLY A 587 1.70 -33.98 -71.34
N ASP A 588 2.20 -35.12 -70.83
CA ASP A 588 3.52 -35.76 -71.01
C ASP A 588 4.85 -35.02 -70.74
N THR A 589 5.64 -35.56 -69.80
CA THR A 589 7.00 -36.10 -70.10
C THR A 589 7.44 -37.22 -69.12
N LYS A 590 7.55 -38.46 -69.63
CA LYS A 590 8.66 -39.46 -69.47
C LYS A 590 9.03 -40.01 -68.05
N ASP A 591 9.62 -41.22 -67.90
CA ASP A 591 10.19 -42.19 -68.87
C ASP A 591 10.07 -43.69 -68.45
N ASP A 592 10.06 -44.58 -69.45
CA ASP A 592 10.49 -46.00 -69.56
C ASP A 592 10.31 -47.09 -68.46
N SER A 593 9.55 -48.16 -68.78
CA SER A 593 10.10 -49.54 -69.05
C SER A 593 9.06 -50.68 -69.28
N LYS A 594 9.07 -51.32 -70.48
CA LYS A 594 8.70 -52.74 -70.87
C LYS A 594 7.35 -53.37 -70.37
N GLY A 595 6.55 -54.15 -71.10
CA GLY A 595 6.67 -54.90 -72.38
C GLY A 595 6.56 -56.44 -72.15
N ASP A 596 5.85 -57.29 -72.92
CA ASP A 596 5.06 -57.07 -74.17
C ASP A 596 4.20 -58.31 -74.61
N THR A 597 2.94 -58.12 -75.09
CA THR A 597 2.03 -59.05 -75.88
C THR A 597 1.70 -60.50 -75.38
N LYS A 598 0.68 -61.28 -75.83
CA LYS A 598 -0.07 -61.47 -77.12
C LYS A 598 -1.51 -62.07 -76.96
N ASP A 599 -2.39 -61.84 -77.96
CA ASP A 599 -3.38 -62.70 -78.70
C ASP A 599 -4.31 -63.74 -77.94
N ASP A 600 -5.53 -64.12 -78.39
CA ASP A 600 -6.28 -63.89 -79.67
C ASP A 600 -7.82 -64.15 -79.60
N THR A 601 -8.59 -63.61 -80.59
CA THR A 601 -9.95 -63.99 -81.13
C THR A 601 -11.18 -64.34 -80.23
N ASN A 602 -12.41 -63.74 -80.39
CA ASN A 602 -13.52 -63.95 -81.38
C ASN A 602 -14.36 -65.28 -81.21
N LYS A 603 -15.69 -65.42 -81.42
CA LYS A 603 -16.77 -64.57 -82.03
C LYS A 603 -18.23 -65.09 -81.76
N ASP A 604 -19.25 -64.21 -81.84
CA ASP A 604 -20.72 -64.35 -82.13
C ASP A 604 -21.70 -65.44 -81.55
N SER A 605 -22.75 -64.94 -80.85
CA SER A 605 -24.24 -65.13 -81.00
C SER A 605 -25.00 -66.46 -81.28
N LYS A 606 -26.05 -66.70 -80.43
CA LYS A 606 -27.32 -67.49 -80.61
C LYS A 606 -27.20 -69.02 -80.81
N ASP A 607 -28.12 -69.89 -80.36
CA ASP A 607 -29.60 -69.88 -80.56
C ASP A 607 -30.39 -70.79 -79.57
N ASP A 608 -31.61 -71.21 -79.92
CA ASP A 608 -32.63 -71.92 -79.10
C ASP A 608 -32.45 -73.45 -78.87
N THR A 609 -33.17 -73.95 -77.83
CA THR A 609 -33.73 -75.33 -77.66
C THR A 609 -32.84 -76.59 -77.47
N LYS A 610 -33.30 -77.46 -76.53
CA LYS A 610 -33.56 -78.94 -76.60
C LYS A 610 -32.90 -79.77 -77.74
N ASP A 611 -32.59 -81.06 -77.60
CA ASP A 611 -33.14 -82.13 -76.74
C ASP A 611 -32.15 -83.33 -76.69
N ASP A 612 -32.64 -84.52 -76.34
CA ASP A 612 -32.08 -85.86 -76.60
C ASP A 612 -30.85 -86.31 -75.78
N GLY A 613 -30.90 -87.56 -75.31
CA GLY A 613 -29.81 -88.26 -74.63
C GLY A 613 -29.85 -89.77 -74.94
N ASP A 614 -28.80 -90.49 -74.55
CA ASP A 614 -28.66 -91.96 -74.74
C ASP A 614 -27.43 -92.43 -73.90
N SER A 615 -27.29 -93.66 -73.39
CA SER A 615 -28.21 -94.79 -73.17
C SER A 615 -27.54 -95.86 -72.27
N LEU A 616 -28.25 -96.98 -72.04
CA LEU A 616 -27.76 -98.26 -71.48
C LEU A 616 -27.55 -98.28 -69.93
N ASP A 617 -27.93 -99.31 -69.17
CA ASP A 617 -28.55 -100.59 -69.56
C ASP A 617 -29.30 -101.32 -68.41
N ASN A 618 -30.12 -102.32 -68.79
CA ASN A 618 -30.68 -103.44 -68.00
C ASN A 618 -31.70 -103.24 -66.83
N LEU A 619 -32.90 -103.78 -67.04
CA LEU A 619 -33.78 -104.43 -66.03
C LEU A 619 -33.16 -105.79 -65.57
N PRO A 620 -33.55 -106.45 -64.45
CA PRO A 620 -34.94 -106.89 -64.12
C PRO A 620 -35.27 -106.81 -62.58
N SER A 621 -36.33 -107.38 -61.97
CA SER A 621 -37.34 -108.39 -62.37
C SER A 621 -38.68 -108.27 -61.61
N LEU A 622 -39.71 -108.95 -62.10
CA LEU A 622 -40.99 -109.28 -61.44
C LEU A 622 -40.89 -110.53 -60.53
N PRO A 623 -41.90 -110.84 -59.70
CA PRO A 623 -43.01 -111.70 -60.17
C PRO A 623 -44.42 -111.36 -59.63
N LEU A 624 -45.47 -111.61 -60.42
CA LEU A 624 -46.66 -112.44 -60.02
C LEU A 624 -47.77 -112.50 -61.11
N VAL A 625 -48.01 -113.71 -61.61
CA VAL A 625 -49.05 -114.20 -62.55
C VAL A 625 -49.14 -115.74 -62.30
N PRO A 626 -50.25 -116.51 -62.45
CA PRO A 626 -51.54 -116.25 -63.12
C PRO A 626 -52.83 -116.55 -62.29
N THR A 627 -54.00 -116.25 -62.89
CA THR A 627 -55.27 -116.97 -62.67
C THR A 627 -55.45 -118.09 -63.70
N PRO A 628 -56.18 -119.19 -63.39
CA PRO A 628 -57.32 -119.51 -64.26
C PRO A 628 -58.53 -120.28 -63.64
N SER A 629 -59.73 -119.88 -64.07
CA SER A 629 -60.91 -120.69 -64.47
C SER A 629 -61.36 -121.99 -63.77
N GLY A 630 -62.69 -122.18 -63.67
CA GLY A 630 -63.33 -123.50 -63.73
C GLY A 630 -64.84 -123.52 -63.44
N GLY A 631 -65.67 -124.01 -64.38
CA GLY A 631 -67.11 -124.22 -64.17
C GLY A 631 -67.87 -124.72 -65.40
N TYR A 632 -68.44 -125.93 -65.31
CA TYR A 632 -69.26 -126.63 -66.32
C TYR A 632 -70.21 -127.59 -65.60
N ASP A 633 -71.40 -127.97 -66.08
CA ASP A 633 -72.29 -127.48 -67.14
C ASP A 633 -73.72 -127.92 -66.74
N PHE A 634 -74.78 -127.35 -67.34
CA PHE A 634 -75.96 -128.15 -67.68
C PHE A 634 -76.84 -127.48 -68.76
N SER A 635 -76.97 -128.14 -69.91
CA SER A 635 -77.87 -127.75 -71.00
C SER A 635 -79.29 -128.31 -70.84
N SER A 636 -80.32 -127.44 -70.89
CA SER A 636 -81.64 -127.70 -71.55
C SER A 636 -82.68 -126.59 -71.30
N PHE A 637 -82.82 -125.64 -72.24
CA PHE A 637 -84.09 -125.14 -72.83
C PHE A 637 -83.79 -123.91 -73.73
N ASN A 638 -84.29 -123.91 -74.97
CA ASN A 638 -83.84 -122.97 -76.03
C ASN A 638 -84.60 -121.63 -76.05
N ILE A 639 -83.86 -120.51 -76.07
CA ILE A 639 -84.33 -119.18 -76.54
C ILE A 639 -83.25 -118.41 -77.36
N TRP A 640 -81.96 -118.76 -77.26
CA TRP A 640 -80.80 -117.89 -77.59
C TRP A 640 -80.37 -117.72 -79.07
N ASP A 641 -81.26 -117.85 -80.05
CA ASP A 641 -80.91 -117.80 -81.50
C ASP A 641 -80.76 -116.37 -82.10
N GLN A 642 -80.51 -115.32 -81.29
CA GLN A 642 -80.67 -113.90 -81.75
C GLN A 642 -79.68 -112.82 -81.25
N ILE A 643 -78.54 -113.13 -80.61
CA ILE A 643 -77.60 -112.09 -80.13
C ILE A 643 -76.15 -112.33 -80.61
N ASP A 644 -75.55 -111.27 -81.17
CA ASP A 644 -74.17 -111.21 -81.67
C ASP A 644 -73.18 -110.85 -80.54
N ARG A 645 -71.94 -111.34 -80.65
CA ARG A 645 -70.92 -111.34 -79.60
C ARG A 645 -69.72 -110.44 -79.88
N GLU A 646 -69.36 -110.20 -81.14
CA GLU A 646 -68.11 -109.48 -81.48
C GLU A 646 -68.13 -107.99 -81.10
N ALA A 647 -69.32 -107.39 -81.00
CA ALA A 647 -69.46 -105.99 -80.59
C ALA A 647 -69.06 -105.73 -79.12
N LEU A 648 -69.25 -106.70 -78.22
CA LEU A 648 -69.14 -106.50 -76.77
C LEU A 648 -67.69 -106.44 -76.28
N GLU A 649 -66.77 -107.20 -76.91
CA GLU A 649 -65.36 -107.26 -76.49
C GLU A 649 -64.58 -105.99 -76.86
N LYS A 650 -65.10 -105.16 -77.77
CA LYS A 650 -64.46 -103.91 -78.18
C LYS A 650 -64.56 -102.81 -77.12
N GLU A 651 -65.77 -102.51 -76.63
CA GLU A 651 -66.02 -101.39 -75.71
C GLU A 651 -65.25 -101.53 -74.38
N ILE A 652 -65.02 -102.77 -73.94
CA ILE A 652 -64.29 -103.08 -72.69
C ILE A 652 -62.81 -102.66 -72.78
N ASN A 653 -62.15 -102.88 -73.92
CA ASN A 653 -60.74 -102.55 -74.10
C ASN A 653 -60.50 -101.02 -74.17
N ASP A 654 -61.35 -100.30 -74.92
CA ASP A 654 -61.25 -98.84 -75.06
C ASP A 654 -61.43 -98.13 -73.69
N ALA A 655 -62.32 -98.63 -72.83
CA ALA A 655 -62.52 -98.13 -71.47
C ALA A 655 -61.29 -98.32 -70.55
N GLN A 656 -60.55 -99.43 -70.72
CA GLN A 656 -59.45 -99.79 -69.82
C GLN A 656 -58.20 -98.92 -70.03
N LYS A 657 -57.96 -98.47 -71.26
CA LYS A 657 -56.82 -97.60 -71.60
C LYS A 657 -56.95 -96.20 -70.96
N ALA A 658 -58.14 -95.60 -71.01
CA ALA A 658 -58.39 -94.25 -70.51
C ALA A 658 -58.20 -94.10 -68.98
N ALA A 659 -58.27 -95.19 -68.22
CA ALA A 659 -58.05 -95.18 -66.78
C ALA A 659 -56.57 -94.92 -66.39
N TYR A 660 -55.63 -95.52 -67.11
CA TYR A 660 -54.19 -95.42 -66.80
C TYR A 660 -53.60 -94.04 -67.12
N GLU A 661 -53.98 -93.44 -68.25
CA GLU A 661 -53.44 -92.14 -68.68
C GLU A 661 -53.82 -90.99 -67.72
N ASN A 662 -54.98 -91.08 -67.05
CA ASN A 662 -55.40 -90.11 -66.03
C ASN A 662 -54.64 -90.25 -64.71
N ALA A 663 -54.25 -91.47 -64.31
CA ALA A 663 -53.62 -91.72 -63.02
C ALA A 663 -52.22 -91.10 -62.90
N ASN A 664 -51.37 -91.27 -63.93
CA ASN A 664 -50.01 -90.71 -63.92
C ASN A 664 -50.00 -89.17 -63.90
N ARG A 665 -50.99 -88.53 -64.52
CA ARG A 665 -51.08 -87.06 -64.59
C ARG A 665 -51.25 -86.44 -63.20
N ALA A 666 -52.18 -86.98 -62.40
CA ALA A 666 -52.44 -86.50 -61.04
C ALA A 666 -51.22 -86.61 -60.11
N ILE A 667 -50.38 -87.64 -60.29
CA ILE A 667 -49.16 -87.83 -59.49
C ILE A 667 -48.12 -86.75 -59.84
N SER A 668 -47.87 -86.51 -61.14
CA SER A 668 -46.91 -85.50 -61.58
C SER A 668 -47.30 -84.07 -61.17
N ASP A 669 -48.60 -83.73 -61.27
CA ASP A 669 -49.11 -82.42 -60.87
C ASP A 669 -48.96 -82.20 -59.35
N THR A 670 -49.09 -83.27 -58.55
CA THR A 670 -48.93 -83.25 -57.09
C THR A 670 -47.47 -83.05 -56.66
N GLU A 671 -46.51 -83.73 -57.29
CA GLU A 671 -45.08 -83.60 -56.92
C GLU A 671 -44.55 -82.17 -57.18
N SER A 672 -44.98 -81.55 -58.27
CA SER A 672 -44.60 -80.18 -58.62
C SER A 672 -45.10 -79.15 -57.58
N GLU A 673 -46.35 -79.27 -57.14
CA GLU A 673 -46.91 -78.36 -56.13
C GLU A 673 -46.27 -78.54 -54.75
N ILE A 674 -45.90 -79.78 -54.36
CA ILE A 674 -45.12 -80.04 -53.13
C ILE A 674 -43.75 -79.35 -53.20
N ARG A 675 -43.04 -79.47 -54.32
CA ARG A 675 -41.70 -78.88 -54.48
C ARG A 675 -41.77 -77.35 -54.45
N ASN A 676 -42.71 -76.74 -55.17
CA ASN A 676 -42.96 -75.30 -55.15
C ASN A 676 -43.35 -74.78 -53.75
N ARG A 677 -44.03 -75.57 -52.91
CA ARG A 677 -44.32 -75.21 -51.51
C ARG A 677 -43.09 -75.28 -50.62
N ALA A 678 -42.26 -76.31 -50.76
CA ALA A 678 -41.02 -76.45 -49.99
C ALA A 678 -40.06 -75.26 -50.21
N ASP A 679 -39.92 -74.79 -51.45
CA ASP A 679 -39.11 -73.61 -51.75
C ASP A 679 -39.71 -72.30 -51.18
N ARG A 680 -41.05 -72.14 -51.20
CA ARG A 680 -41.71 -71.00 -50.53
C ARG A 680 -41.49 -71.00 -49.01
N ALA A 681 -41.62 -72.16 -48.36
CA ALA A 681 -41.37 -72.31 -46.93
C ALA A 681 -39.90 -72.00 -46.58
N LYS A 682 -38.94 -72.46 -47.40
CA LYS A 682 -37.50 -72.16 -47.23
C LYS A 682 -37.21 -70.65 -47.30
N VAL A 683 -37.80 -69.93 -48.25
CA VAL A 683 -37.64 -68.47 -48.37
C VAL A 683 -38.23 -67.72 -47.17
N ARG A 684 -39.40 -68.14 -46.67
CA ARG A 684 -39.98 -67.59 -45.43
C ARG A 684 -39.07 -67.83 -44.22
N VAL A 685 -38.57 -69.06 -44.05
CA VAL A 685 -37.69 -69.42 -42.92
C VAL A 685 -36.40 -68.60 -42.93
N GLU A 686 -35.73 -68.42 -44.07
CA GLU A 686 -34.51 -67.59 -44.11
C GLU A 686 -34.80 -66.09 -43.95
N SER A 687 -35.94 -65.59 -44.45
CA SER A 687 -36.40 -64.21 -44.19
C SER A 687 -36.62 -63.97 -42.70
N ALA A 688 -37.38 -64.85 -42.04
CA ALA A 688 -37.68 -64.71 -40.62
C ALA A 688 -36.46 -64.98 -39.72
N ARG A 689 -35.55 -65.88 -40.12
CA ARG A 689 -34.22 -66.05 -39.50
C ARG A 689 -33.39 -64.77 -39.60
N THR A 690 -33.45 -64.06 -40.73
CA THR A 690 -32.78 -62.77 -40.91
C THR A 690 -33.36 -61.71 -39.98
N SER A 691 -34.69 -61.62 -39.87
CA SER A 691 -35.38 -60.74 -38.91
C SER A 691 -35.03 -61.05 -37.46
N LEU A 692 -35.03 -62.33 -37.07
CA LEU A 692 -34.65 -62.78 -35.74
C LEU A 692 -33.17 -62.49 -35.43
N SER A 693 -32.28 -62.71 -36.40
CA SER A 693 -30.86 -62.34 -36.29
C SER A 693 -30.69 -60.83 -36.09
N SER A 694 -31.43 -60.00 -36.82
CA SER A 694 -31.41 -58.54 -36.65
C SER A 694 -31.87 -58.12 -35.25
N SER A 695 -32.94 -58.73 -34.73
CA SER A 695 -33.41 -58.48 -33.36
C SER A 695 -32.39 -58.90 -32.31
N PHE A 696 -31.74 -60.05 -32.47
CA PHE A 696 -30.65 -60.46 -31.57
C PHE A 696 -29.41 -59.56 -31.64
N THR A 697 -29.04 -59.05 -32.83
CA THR A 697 -27.98 -58.03 -32.94
C THR A 697 -28.33 -56.77 -32.15
N LYS A 698 -29.56 -56.25 -32.30
CA LYS A 698 -30.04 -55.08 -31.53
C LYS A 698 -30.03 -55.33 -30.02
N ILE A 699 -30.43 -56.52 -29.58
CA ILE A 699 -30.38 -56.93 -28.15
C ILE A 699 -28.93 -56.92 -27.66
N ILE A 700 -28.00 -57.57 -28.38
CA ILE A 700 -26.58 -57.65 -27.98
C ILE A 700 -25.95 -56.25 -27.93
N ASP A 701 -26.21 -55.39 -28.91
CA ASP A 701 -25.65 -54.06 -28.95
C ASP A 701 -26.26 -53.14 -27.88
N ARG A 702 -27.56 -53.24 -27.58
CA ARG A 702 -28.18 -52.52 -26.45
C ARG A 702 -27.67 -53.02 -25.09
N THR A 703 -27.42 -54.31 -24.92
CA THR A 703 -26.77 -54.83 -23.71
C THR A 703 -25.35 -54.30 -23.53
N ARG A 704 -24.58 -54.13 -24.62
CA ARG A 704 -23.27 -53.45 -24.57
C ARG A 704 -23.41 -51.98 -24.18
N THR A 705 -24.34 -51.25 -24.81
CA THR A 705 -24.62 -49.85 -24.47
C THR A 705 -24.99 -49.70 -22.99
N LEU A 706 -25.87 -50.56 -22.48
CA LEU A 706 -26.25 -50.60 -21.05
C LEU A 706 -25.05 -50.90 -20.13
N ASN A 707 -24.15 -51.82 -20.50
CA ASN A 707 -22.98 -52.13 -19.68
C ASN A 707 -22.01 -50.95 -19.62
N ASN A 708 -21.67 -50.37 -20.79
CA ASN A 708 -20.80 -49.19 -20.87
C ASN A 708 -21.40 -48.03 -20.08
N MET A 709 -22.69 -47.72 -20.29
CA MET A 709 -23.38 -46.67 -19.55
C MET A 709 -23.35 -46.94 -18.04
N ALA A 710 -23.57 -48.18 -17.59
CA ALA A 710 -23.47 -48.50 -16.17
C ALA A 710 -22.05 -48.32 -15.61
N ASP A 711 -21.00 -48.65 -16.38
CA ASP A 711 -19.62 -48.42 -15.97
C ASP A 711 -19.29 -46.91 -15.91
N ASP A 712 -19.64 -46.15 -16.96
CA ASP A 712 -19.46 -44.69 -17.05
C ASP A 712 -20.20 -43.95 -15.91
N TYR A 713 -21.46 -44.32 -15.67
CA TYR A 713 -22.29 -43.76 -14.60
C TYR A 713 -21.83 -44.16 -13.19
N ASN A 714 -21.23 -45.34 -13.01
CA ASN A 714 -20.61 -45.73 -11.75
C ASN A 714 -19.36 -44.89 -11.45
N GLN A 715 -18.57 -44.49 -12.47
CA GLN A 715 -17.46 -43.55 -12.25
C GLN A 715 -17.99 -42.17 -11.84
N LEU A 716 -19.00 -41.63 -12.54
CA LEU A 716 -19.56 -40.31 -12.23
C LEU A 716 -20.06 -40.19 -10.77
N LEU A 717 -20.77 -41.20 -10.25
CA LEU A 717 -21.18 -41.19 -8.84
C LEU A 717 -20.01 -41.40 -7.86
N LEU A 718 -18.95 -42.11 -8.26
CA LEU A 718 -17.76 -42.26 -7.41
C LEU A 718 -16.98 -40.94 -7.31
N ASP A 719 -16.83 -40.22 -8.42
CA ASP A 719 -16.21 -38.89 -8.47
C ASP A 719 -17.00 -37.89 -7.61
N ASP A 720 -18.33 -37.87 -7.72
CA ASP A 720 -19.19 -37.01 -6.89
C ASP A 720 -19.17 -37.38 -5.40
N LEU A 721 -19.22 -38.68 -5.07
CA LEU A 721 -19.11 -39.13 -3.68
C LEU A 721 -17.73 -38.83 -3.09
N GLN A 722 -16.68 -38.83 -3.90
CA GLN A 722 -15.35 -38.41 -3.45
C GLN A 722 -15.28 -36.90 -3.24
N ALA A 723 -15.79 -36.08 -4.17
CA ALA A 723 -15.86 -34.63 -3.99
C ALA A 723 -16.66 -34.23 -2.73
N ILE A 724 -17.79 -34.91 -2.46
CA ILE A 724 -18.57 -34.74 -1.23
C ILE A 724 -17.76 -35.17 0.02
N ASN A 725 -17.02 -36.27 -0.04
CA ASN A 725 -16.16 -36.70 1.07
C ASN A 725 -15.05 -35.68 1.36
N ASP A 726 -14.42 -35.14 0.32
CA ASP A 726 -13.28 -34.23 0.44
C ASP A 726 -13.76 -32.86 0.98
N GLU A 727 -14.91 -32.34 0.54
CA GLU A 727 -15.58 -31.17 1.12
C GLU A 727 -16.00 -31.39 2.58
N VAL A 728 -16.50 -32.60 2.92
CA VAL A 728 -16.79 -32.98 4.32
C VAL A 728 -15.52 -33.03 5.18
N GLN A 729 -14.35 -33.35 4.61
CA GLN A 729 -13.08 -33.25 5.34
C GLN A 729 -12.66 -31.79 5.58
N VAL A 730 -12.84 -30.90 4.60
CA VAL A 730 -12.64 -29.44 4.79
C VAL A 730 -13.52 -28.91 5.92
N ILE A 731 -14.83 -29.21 5.88
CA ILE A 731 -15.79 -28.83 6.93
C ILE A 731 -15.44 -29.48 8.29
N THR A 732 -14.93 -30.70 8.30
CA THR A 732 -14.50 -31.36 9.55
C THR A 732 -13.30 -30.65 10.15
N ASN A 733 -12.27 -30.34 9.36
CA ASN A 733 -11.07 -29.64 9.81
C ASN A 733 -11.44 -28.29 10.44
N ILE A 734 -12.27 -27.49 9.75
CA ILE A 734 -12.78 -26.20 10.27
C ILE A 734 -13.50 -26.35 11.63
N ILE A 735 -14.11 -27.50 11.93
CA ILE A 735 -14.79 -27.78 13.22
C ILE A 735 -13.82 -28.35 14.27
N THR A 736 -12.72 -28.98 13.87
CA THR A 736 -11.76 -29.63 14.78
C THR A 736 -10.50 -28.80 15.07
N ASP A 737 -10.19 -27.80 14.25
CA ASP A 737 -9.15 -26.82 14.53
C ASP A 737 -9.64 -25.91 15.67
N THR A 738 -9.37 -26.36 16.90
CA THR A 738 -9.41 -25.53 18.10
C THR A 738 -8.01 -25.02 18.42
N ASP A 739 -7.35 -24.45 17.41
CA ASP A 739 -6.12 -23.68 17.63
C ASP A 739 -6.51 -22.42 18.41
N THR A 740 -6.12 -22.39 19.68
CA THR A 740 -6.10 -21.16 20.46
C THR A 740 -4.91 -20.35 19.95
N PRO A 741 -5.09 -19.17 19.34
CA PRO A 741 -3.97 -18.37 18.89
C PRO A 741 -3.09 -18.00 20.09
N ASP A 742 -1.77 -18.16 19.93
CA ASP A 742 -0.80 -17.63 20.90
C ASP A 742 -0.87 -16.09 20.91
N THR A 743 -0.34 -15.46 21.95
CA THR A 743 -0.28 -13.98 22.06
C THR A 743 0.35 -13.33 20.82
N ASP A 744 1.37 -13.98 20.29
CA ASP A 744 2.19 -13.59 19.15
C ASP A 744 1.42 -13.77 17.81
N GLU A 745 0.28 -14.48 17.81
CA GLU A 745 -0.67 -14.48 16.70
C GLU A 745 -1.76 -13.41 16.87
N ILE A 746 -2.11 -13.02 18.10
CA ILE A 746 -3.09 -11.95 18.35
C ILE A 746 -2.49 -10.57 17.99
N PHE A 747 -1.19 -10.37 18.19
CA PHE A 747 -0.46 -9.13 17.89
C PHE A 747 0.64 -9.36 16.85
N MET A 748 0.53 -8.69 15.70
CA MET A 748 1.38 -8.93 14.53
C MET A 748 2.03 -7.62 14.07
N ASP A 749 3.33 -7.45 14.33
CA ASP A 749 4.13 -6.36 13.76
C ASP A 749 4.31 -6.61 12.25
N VAL A 750 3.75 -5.72 11.41
CA VAL A 750 3.84 -5.75 9.94
C VAL A 750 4.74 -4.64 9.38
N SER A 751 5.62 -4.08 10.22
CA SER A 751 6.50 -2.96 9.84
C SER A 751 7.58 -3.35 8.83
N ASP A 752 8.04 -4.61 8.84
CA ASP A 752 9.08 -5.07 7.91
C ASP A 752 8.51 -5.45 6.53
N ASP A 753 7.20 -5.71 6.43
CA ASP A 753 6.47 -5.91 5.16
C ASP A 753 6.09 -4.60 4.44
N ASP A 754 6.49 -3.44 5.00
CA ASP A 754 6.08 -2.12 4.52
C ASP A 754 6.38 -1.86 3.03
N THR A 755 5.38 -1.33 2.33
CA THR A 755 5.48 -0.82 0.97
C THR A 755 5.29 0.69 0.93
N VAL A 756 5.69 1.36 -0.15
CA VAL A 756 5.48 2.82 -0.32
C VAL A 756 3.99 3.20 -0.33
N LYS A 757 3.07 2.24 -0.55
CA LYS A 757 1.61 2.48 -0.50
C LYS A 757 1.02 2.51 0.91
N ASP A 758 1.67 1.89 1.89
CA ASP A 758 1.20 1.89 3.28
C ASP A 758 1.38 3.28 3.90
N THR A 759 0.38 3.75 4.65
CA THR A 759 0.34 5.13 5.20
C THR A 759 0.24 5.19 6.73
N GLU A 760 0.16 4.05 7.41
CA GLU A 760 -0.22 3.97 8.83
C GLU A 760 1.03 3.89 9.73
N GLY A 761 1.07 4.65 10.83
CA GLY A 761 2.16 4.57 11.82
C GLY A 761 3.54 5.02 11.30
N LYS A 762 3.58 5.91 10.30
CA LYS A 762 4.71 5.99 9.37
C LYS A 762 5.24 7.40 9.13
N VAL A 763 6.57 7.48 8.97
CA VAL A 763 7.29 8.67 8.50
C VAL A 763 8.05 8.28 7.22
N LEU A 764 7.75 8.97 6.11
CA LEU A 764 8.21 8.62 4.77
C LEU A 764 8.88 9.81 4.06
N SER A 765 10.07 9.60 3.48
CA SER A 765 10.77 10.61 2.65
C SER A 765 11.00 11.97 3.33
N CYS A 766 11.01 12.03 4.66
CA CYS A 766 11.16 13.26 5.44
C CYS A 766 12.63 13.59 5.71
N THR A 767 12.96 14.87 5.83
CA THR A 767 14.35 15.33 5.97
C THR A 767 14.57 16.22 7.19
N ASN A 768 15.62 15.95 7.96
CA ASN A 768 16.11 16.85 9.01
C ASN A 768 17.45 17.50 8.64
N TYR A 769 17.44 18.83 8.67
CA TYR A 769 18.62 19.72 8.61
C TYR A 769 18.91 20.37 9.96
N GLY A 770 17.89 20.52 10.81
CA GLY A 770 17.99 21.19 12.11
C GLY A 770 18.84 20.44 13.13
N LYS A 771 19.62 21.18 13.93
CA LYS A 771 20.39 20.62 15.06
C LYS A 771 19.46 20.16 16.18
N ILE A 772 19.73 18.99 16.77
CA ILE A 772 18.90 18.35 17.80
C ILE A 772 19.72 18.10 19.06
N CYS A 773 19.24 18.58 20.21
CA CYS A 773 19.86 18.37 21.52
C CYS A 773 18.85 17.73 22.51
N GLY A 774 19.22 16.64 23.20
CA GLY A 774 18.38 16.02 24.24
C GLY A 774 19.20 15.31 25.32
N ASP A 775 18.58 14.92 26.44
CA ASP A 775 19.27 14.10 27.44
C ASP A 775 19.19 12.61 27.10
N LEU A 776 17.98 12.13 26.77
CA LEU A 776 17.62 10.72 26.60
C LEU A 776 16.90 10.53 25.26
N ASN A 777 17.19 9.43 24.56
CA ASN A 777 16.57 9.03 23.28
C ASN A 777 16.46 10.17 22.26
N VAL A 778 17.58 10.42 21.57
CA VAL A 778 17.74 11.54 20.63
C VAL A 778 18.02 11.01 19.23
N GLY A 779 17.19 11.36 18.24
CA GLY A 779 17.30 10.82 16.88
C GLY A 779 17.16 11.88 15.78
N GLY A 780 17.86 11.71 14.65
CA GLY A 780 17.76 12.64 13.52
C GLY A 780 16.34 12.76 12.92
N ILE A 781 15.52 11.72 13.00
CA ILE A 781 14.14 11.69 12.48
C ILE A 781 13.13 11.43 13.62
N ALA A 782 13.34 10.43 14.47
CA ALA A 782 12.47 10.12 15.61
C ALA A 782 13.28 9.98 16.91
N GLY A 783 12.79 10.51 18.03
CA GLY A 783 13.44 10.29 19.33
C GLY A 783 13.34 8.83 19.75
N THR A 784 12.12 8.30 19.78
CA THR A 784 11.82 6.90 20.12
C THR A 784 10.73 6.30 19.21
N MET A 785 10.83 5.01 18.90
CA MET A 785 9.76 4.18 18.31
C MET A 785 9.29 3.13 19.34
N SER A 786 8.18 3.42 20.04
CA SER A 786 7.59 2.55 21.08
C SER A 786 6.14 2.94 21.42
N ARG A 787 5.37 2.02 22.02
CA ARG A 787 4.09 2.33 22.67
C ARG A 787 4.28 3.29 23.85
N GLU A 788 3.26 4.08 24.17
CA GLU A 788 3.20 4.83 25.44
C GLU A 788 2.50 4.02 26.53
N ASN A 789 2.98 4.13 27.77
CA ASN A 789 2.77 3.18 28.86
C ASN A 789 1.42 3.39 29.62
N ASN A 790 0.33 3.64 28.87
CA ASN A 790 -0.99 3.99 29.39
C ASN A 790 -2.12 3.01 29.02
N LEU A 791 -1.99 2.31 27.89
CA LEU A 791 -2.81 1.15 27.49
C LEU A 791 -1.96 0.29 26.54
N ASP A 792 -1.26 -0.72 27.05
CA ASP A 792 -0.58 -1.69 26.17
C ASP A 792 -1.57 -2.82 25.84
N PRO A 793 -2.01 -2.98 24.58
CA PRO A 793 -3.00 -4.00 24.26
C PRO A 793 -2.47 -5.43 24.44
N GLU A 794 -1.15 -5.66 24.53
CA GLU A 794 -0.58 -6.97 24.85
C GLU A 794 -0.70 -7.32 26.35
N ASP A 795 -0.47 -6.35 27.24
CA ASP A 795 -0.39 -6.56 28.70
C ASP A 795 -1.73 -6.22 29.43
N ASP A 796 -2.47 -5.19 28.99
CA ASP A 796 -3.72 -4.74 29.62
C ASP A 796 -4.97 -5.50 29.12
N LEU A 797 -5.01 -5.92 27.85
CA LEU A 797 -6.11 -6.74 27.33
C LEU A 797 -5.88 -8.20 27.72
N ASN A 798 -6.28 -8.56 28.94
CA ASN A 798 -6.26 -9.94 29.43
C ASN A 798 -7.33 -10.81 28.71
N LEU A 799 -7.09 -11.09 27.44
CA LEU A 799 -7.85 -11.97 26.55
C LEU A 799 -7.60 -13.45 26.89
N SER A 800 -7.79 -13.79 28.16
CA SER A 800 -7.77 -15.17 28.64
C SER A 800 -8.63 -16.07 27.75
N SER A 801 -8.07 -17.24 27.42
CA SER A 801 -8.49 -18.24 26.41
C SER A 801 -9.96 -18.66 26.39
N ASP A 802 -10.72 -18.31 27.43
CA ASP A 802 -12.01 -18.91 27.74
C ASP A 802 -13.21 -18.10 27.21
N ASN A 803 -13.00 -16.90 26.65
CA ASN A 803 -14.10 -15.99 26.24
C ASN A 803 -13.93 -15.27 24.88
N ALA A 804 -12.81 -15.42 24.18
CA ALA A 804 -12.61 -14.80 22.86
C ALA A 804 -13.33 -15.61 21.76
N THR A 805 -14.62 -15.36 21.55
CA THR A 805 -15.42 -16.01 20.48
C THR A 805 -15.37 -15.25 19.15
N LEU A 806 -14.27 -14.56 18.88
CA LEU A 806 -14.03 -13.71 17.71
C LEU A 806 -12.53 -13.85 17.36
N ASN A 807 -12.20 -14.30 16.15
CA ASN A 807 -10.81 -14.31 15.68
C ASN A 807 -10.36 -12.88 15.33
N VAL A 808 -9.80 -12.18 16.30
CA VAL A 808 -9.26 -10.82 16.15
C VAL A 808 -7.74 -10.88 16.13
N ARG A 809 -7.12 -10.30 15.10
CA ARG A 809 -5.70 -9.93 15.11
C ARG A 809 -5.54 -8.42 15.08
N TYR A 810 -4.65 -7.90 15.92
CA TYR A 810 -4.17 -6.53 15.84
C TYR A 810 -2.90 -6.53 14.99
N LYS A 811 -2.93 -5.84 13.85
CA LYS A 811 -1.71 -5.53 13.09
C LYS A 811 -1.15 -4.22 13.59
N GLU A 812 0.12 -4.21 13.95
CA GLU A 812 0.84 -3.00 14.34
C GLU A 812 1.83 -2.61 13.25
N ARG A 813 1.94 -1.31 12.97
CA ARG A 813 2.95 -0.78 12.06
C ARG A 813 3.58 0.46 12.70
N ILE A 814 4.92 0.51 12.71
CA ILE A 814 5.70 1.68 13.10
C ILE A 814 6.97 1.74 12.25
N VAL A 815 6.99 2.64 11.26
CA VAL A 815 7.96 2.60 10.16
C VAL A 815 8.58 3.96 9.89
N ILE A 816 9.92 4.00 9.79
CA ILE A 816 10.65 5.12 9.20
C ILE A 816 11.24 4.67 7.87
N ARG A 817 10.92 5.38 6.79
CA ARG A 817 11.25 4.97 5.43
C ARG A 817 11.79 6.10 4.58
N GLU A 818 12.88 5.84 3.84
CA GLU A 818 13.44 6.75 2.84
C GLU A 818 13.76 8.15 3.41
N CYS A 819 13.95 8.25 4.74
CA CYS A 819 14.17 9.52 5.44
C CYS A 819 15.66 9.87 5.51
N TYR A 820 15.96 11.16 5.56
CA TYR A 820 17.33 11.69 5.49
C TYR A 820 17.66 12.61 6.66
N ASN A 821 18.76 12.38 7.35
CA ASN A 821 19.29 13.31 8.34
C ASN A 821 20.64 13.89 7.89
N SER A 822 20.76 15.21 8.03
CA SER A 822 22.01 15.96 7.93
C SER A 822 22.24 16.91 9.12
N GLY A 823 21.22 17.13 9.96
CA GLY A 823 21.34 17.90 11.18
C GLY A 823 22.16 17.18 12.25
N LYS A 824 22.99 17.93 13.00
CA LYS A 824 23.79 17.40 14.11
C LYS A 824 22.91 16.89 15.25
N VAL A 825 23.22 15.72 15.79
CA VAL A 825 22.52 15.08 16.92
C VAL A 825 23.42 15.07 18.16
N GLU A 826 22.92 15.59 19.28
CA GLU A 826 23.64 15.65 20.57
C GLU A 826 22.76 15.05 21.70
N GLY A 827 23.08 13.82 22.12
CA GLY A 827 22.49 13.12 23.27
C GLY A 827 23.43 13.10 24.48
N LYS A 828 22.92 12.87 25.70
CA LYS A 828 23.73 13.01 26.93
C LYS A 828 23.71 11.85 27.93
N LYS A 829 22.85 10.84 27.77
CA LYS A 829 22.64 9.81 28.83
C LYS A 829 22.24 8.42 28.37
N GLU A 830 21.73 8.30 27.16
CA GLU A 830 21.18 7.07 26.60
C GLU A 830 21.23 7.22 25.08
N CYS A 831 20.44 6.43 24.36
CA CYS A 831 20.57 6.22 22.92
C CYS A 831 20.58 7.54 22.11
N ALA A 832 21.62 7.73 21.29
CA ALA A 832 21.73 8.80 20.31
C ALA A 832 21.93 8.21 18.90
N GLY A 833 21.16 8.64 17.91
CA GLY A 833 21.31 8.13 16.55
C GLY A 833 20.88 9.02 15.40
N GLY A 834 21.37 8.70 14.20
CA GLY A 834 21.20 9.55 13.01
C GLY A 834 19.80 9.53 12.41
N ILE A 835 18.99 8.51 12.70
CA ILE A 835 17.57 8.42 12.33
C ILE A 835 16.72 8.23 13.59
N VAL A 836 17.09 7.31 14.49
CA VAL A 836 16.35 7.04 15.73
C VAL A 836 17.26 7.05 16.96
N GLY A 837 16.78 7.56 18.10
CA GLY A 837 17.39 7.33 19.40
C GLY A 837 17.22 5.85 19.81
N GLU A 838 16.03 5.49 20.30
CA GLU A 838 15.67 4.10 20.65
C GLU A 838 14.54 3.56 19.76
N MET A 839 14.77 2.46 19.05
CA MET A 839 13.71 1.68 18.40
C MET A 839 13.42 0.41 19.20
N THR A 840 12.25 0.35 19.83
CA THR A 840 11.77 -0.85 20.56
C THR A 840 10.89 -1.75 19.70
N LEU A 841 10.12 -1.17 18.76
CA LEU A 841 9.25 -1.89 17.82
C LEU A 841 9.48 -1.39 16.38
N GLY A 842 9.10 -2.19 15.38
CA GLY A 842 9.01 -1.79 13.99
C GLY A 842 10.31 -1.80 13.18
N SER A 843 10.41 -0.91 12.18
CA SER A 843 11.47 -0.99 11.16
C SER A 843 11.95 0.35 10.60
N ILE A 844 13.25 0.42 10.30
CA ILE A 844 13.91 1.51 9.56
C ILE A 844 14.35 0.99 8.19
N ILE A 845 13.82 1.60 7.12
CA ILE A 845 13.95 1.13 5.75
C ILE A 845 14.57 2.22 4.87
N SER A 846 15.61 1.90 4.10
CA SER A 846 16.17 2.75 3.04
C SER A 846 16.48 4.19 3.46
N SER A 847 16.79 4.42 4.75
CA SER A 847 16.98 5.76 5.32
C SER A 847 18.48 6.07 5.46
N MET A 848 18.85 7.35 5.42
CA MET A 848 20.28 7.74 5.42
C MET A 848 20.61 8.86 6.42
N ASN A 849 21.73 8.70 7.13
CA ASN A 849 22.33 9.76 7.93
C ASN A 849 23.66 10.28 7.32
N THR A 850 23.85 11.59 7.44
CA THR A 850 25.12 12.31 7.23
C THR A 850 25.46 13.27 8.38
N GLY A 851 24.49 13.59 9.25
CA GLY A 851 24.70 14.47 10.39
C GLY A 851 25.62 13.83 11.42
N SER A 852 26.55 14.60 11.99
CA SER A 852 27.41 14.13 13.09
C SER A 852 26.59 13.82 14.34
N ILE A 853 26.96 12.76 15.05
CA ILE A 853 26.25 12.30 16.26
C ILE A 853 27.23 12.26 17.43
N SER A 854 26.83 12.86 18.55
CA SER A 854 27.57 12.85 19.81
C SER A 854 26.69 12.32 20.94
N GLY A 855 27.21 11.43 21.77
CA GLY A 855 26.55 10.92 22.98
C GLY A 855 27.48 10.92 24.19
N ASP A 856 27.10 11.60 25.28
CA ASP A 856 27.94 11.66 26.51
C ASP A 856 27.97 10.33 27.32
N GLU A 857 27.12 9.33 26.99
CA GLU A 857 27.02 8.02 27.66
C GLU A 857 26.87 6.86 26.60
N ASP A 858 26.26 5.73 26.97
CA ASP A 858 26.17 4.51 26.14
C ASP A 858 25.27 4.65 24.89
N LYS A 859 25.64 3.94 23.81
CA LYS A 859 24.87 3.67 22.58
C LYS A 859 24.72 4.83 21.60
N VAL A 860 25.72 4.97 20.72
CA VAL A 860 25.77 5.94 19.62
C VAL A 860 25.71 5.22 18.27
N GLY A 861 24.72 5.52 17.42
CA GLY A 861 24.51 4.78 16.17
C GLY A 861 24.20 5.64 14.94
N GLY A 862 24.93 5.42 13.85
CA GLY A 862 24.76 6.22 12.62
C GLY A 862 23.34 6.19 12.04
N ILE A 863 22.57 5.13 12.23
CA ILE A 863 21.11 5.07 11.98
C ILE A 863 20.33 5.03 13.31
N ALA A 864 20.65 4.12 14.23
CA ALA A 864 19.90 3.96 15.48
C ALA A 864 20.80 3.80 16.71
N GLY A 865 20.54 4.53 17.80
CA GLY A 865 21.28 4.34 19.06
C GLY A 865 21.09 2.92 19.62
N GLU A 866 19.84 2.53 19.87
CA GLU A 866 19.45 1.11 20.07
C GLU A 866 18.33 0.70 19.10
N SER A 867 18.40 -0.52 18.59
CA SER A 867 17.39 -1.13 17.72
C SER A 867 17.06 -2.56 18.13
N LYS A 868 15.84 -2.78 18.62
CA LYS A 868 15.24 -4.10 18.90
C LYS A 868 14.41 -4.62 17.70
N GLY A 869 14.11 -3.74 16.74
CA GLY A 869 13.47 -4.06 15.45
C GLY A 869 14.48 -4.26 14.31
N THR A 870 14.00 -4.16 13.06
CA THR A 870 14.80 -4.31 11.83
C THR A 870 15.31 -2.98 11.29
N ILE A 871 16.61 -2.89 11.02
CA ILE A 871 17.21 -1.85 10.16
C ILE A 871 17.61 -2.51 8.85
N ARG A 872 17.11 -2.01 7.71
CA ARG A 872 17.54 -2.53 6.41
C ARG A 872 17.71 -1.51 5.31
N LYS A 873 18.60 -1.81 4.36
CA LYS A 873 18.92 -0.99 3.17
C LYS A 873 19.32 0.45 3.50
N SER A 874 19.73 0.69 4.73
CA SER A 874 19.93 2.02 5.31
C SER A 874 21.43 2.37 5.34
N SER A 875 21.74 3.67 5.27
CA SER A 875 23.08 4.15 4.93
C SER A 875 23.61 5.20 5.88
N SER A 876 24.89 5.15 6.21
CA SER A 876 25.50 6.08 7.17
C SER A 876 26.84 6.63 6.68
N LYS A 877 26.92 7.96 6.57
CA LYS A 877 28.15 8.68 6.21
C LYS A 877 28.38 9.85 7.17
N CYS A 878 28.73 9.55 8.42
CA CYS A 878 28.82 10.55 9.49
C CYS A 878 30.01 10.37 10.44
N VAL A 879 30.37 11.44 11.14
CA VAL A 879 31.23 11.42 12.32
C VAL A 879 30.43 10.96 13.55
N LEU A 880 31.00 10.07 14.35
CA LEU A 880 30.46 9.58 15.63
C LEU A 880 31.40 9.90 16.79
N SER A 881 30.83 10.23 17.96
CA SER A 881 31.58 10.43 19.21
C SER A 881 30.79 9.95 20.42
N GLY A 882 31.44 9.25 21.35
CA GLY A 882 30.86 8.87 22.65
C GLY A 882 31.77 7.97 23.49
N ASP A 883 31.24 7.32 24.52
CA ASP A 883 32.05 6.41 25.37
C ASP A 883 32.01 4.95 24.87
N ASN A 884 30.82 4.42 24.59
CA ASN A 884 30.59 2.98 24.55
C ASN A 884 29.45 2.59 23.60
N GLN A 885 29.56 1.42 22.96
CA GLN A 885 28.59 0.86 22.00
C GLN A 885 28.36 1.81 20.81
N ILE A 886 29.43 2.06 20.04
CA ILE A 886 29.42 2.98 18.90
C ILE A 886 29.38 2.19 17.60
N GLY A 887 28.32 2.36 16.81
CA GLY A 887 28.08 1.61 15.58
C GLY A 887 27.78 2.49 14.38
N GLY A 888 28.42 2.22 13.24
CA GLY A 888 28.15 2.99 12.01
C GLY A 888 26.73 2.86 11.48
N ILE A 889 26.02 1.76 11.76
CA ILE A 889 24.56 1.63 11.58
C ILE A 889 23.83 1.66 12.93
N ALA A 890 24.18 0.79 13.89
CA ALA A 890 23.50 0.75 15.19
C ALA A 890 24.46 0.67 16.38
N GLY A 891 24.26 1.51 17.40
CA GLY A 891 25.06 1.43 18.64
C GLY A 891 24.91 0.06 19.30
N LYS A 892 23.65 -0.34 19.52
CA LYS A 892 23.23 -1.73 19.75
C LYS A 892 22.09 -2.11 18.79
N GLY A 893 22.20 -3.24 18.07
CA GLY A 893 21.18 -3.68 17.11
C GLY A 893 20.76 -5.15 17.24
N LYS A 894 19.54 -5.47 16.83
CA LYS A 894 19.04 -6.84 16.68
C LYS A 894 19.16 -7.32 15.23
N THR A 895 18.35 -6.80 14.32
CA THR A 895 18.37 -7.16 12.90
C THR A 895 18.94 -6.02 12.07
N ILE A 896 20.03 -6.26 11.34
CA ILE A 896 20.67 -5.27 10.45
C ILE A 896 21.01 -5.93 9.11
N THR A 897 20.33 -5.54 8.03
CA THR A 897 20.55 -6.17 6.71
C THR A 897 20.71 -5.19 5.54
N ASP A 898 21.50 -5.57 4.54
CA ASP A 898 21.74 -4.79 3.31
C ASP A 898 22.21 -3.33 3.57
N CYS A 899 22.86 -3.02 4.71
CA CYS A 899 23.21 -1.65 5.09
C CYS A 899 24.64 -1.24 4.70
N TYR A 900 24.84 0.06 4.48
CA TYR A 900 26.10 0.63 3.97
C TYR A 900 26.67 1.71 4.90
N SER A 901 27.96 1.65 5.23
CA SER A 901 28.58 2.68 6.09
C SER A 901 29.97 3.17 5.67
N MET A 902 30.23 4.41 6.04
CA MET A 902 31.53 5.08 5.93
C MET A 902 31.58 6.05 7.10
N ILE A 903 32.35 5.75 8.15
CA ILE A 903 32.31 6.51 9.40
C ILE A 903 33.70 6.85 9.93
N GLU A 904 33.75 7.94 10.69
CA GLU A 904 34.88 8.30 11.54
C GLU A 904 34.40 8.29 13.01
N ILE A 905 35.10 7.58 13.89
CA ILE A 905 34.86 7.62 15.34
C ILE A 905 35.94 8.48 15.97
N GLN A 906 35.57 9.63 16.52
CA GLN A 906 36.51 10.59 17.12
C GLN A 906 36.81 10.25 18.58
N GLU A 907 35.79 9.94 19.37
CA GLU A 907 35.92 9.41 20.73
C GLU A 907 35.12 8.10 20.88
N GLY A 908 35.70 7.13 21.60
CA GLY A 908 35.11 5.81 21.86
C GLY A 908 36.11 4.89 22.58
N ASN A 909 35.65 4.20 23.63
CA ASN A 909 36.47 3.31 24.46
C ASN A 909 36.17 1.82 24.28
N TYR A 910 34.89 1.44 24.10
CA TYR A 910 34.44 0.04 24.11
C TYR A 910 33.34 -0.22 23.07
N TYR A 911 33.27 -1.46 22.57
CA TYR A 911 32.23 -1.94 21.64
C TYR A 911 32.06 -1.01 20.43
N LEU A 912 33.08 -0.96 19.57
CA LEU A 912 33.16 -0.06 18.42
C LEU A 912 33.09 -0.85 17.11
N GLY A 913 32.27 -0.41 16.14
CA GLY A 913 32.24 -1.02 14.82
C GLY A 913 31.59 -0.18 13.71
N SER A 914 31.95 -0.44 12.46
CA SER A 914 31.41 0.25 11.29
C SER A 914 29.98 -0.16 10.94
N ILE A 915 29.52 -1.33 11.37
CA ILE A 915 28.11 -1.73 11.27
C ILE A 915 27.44 -1.60 12.63
N ALA A 916 27.99 -2.22 13.69
CA ALA A 916 27.41 -2.13 15.02
C ALA A 916 28.44 -2.09 16.15
N GLY A 917 28.09 -1.42 17.26
CA GLY A 917 28.87 -1.51 18.50
C GLY A 917 28.66 -2.86 19.19
N GLN A 918 27.40 -3.23 19.40
CA GLN A 918 26.97 -4.57 19.84
C GLN A 918 25.79 -5.09 19.00
N ILE A 919 25.73 -6.41 18.84
CA ILE A 919 24.54 -7.13 18.33
C ILE A 919 23.90 -7.93 19.47
N ASP A 920 22.57 -8.03 19.45
CA ASP A 920 21.78 -8.83 20.39
C ASP A 920 21.99 -10.35 20.18
N ASP A 921 21.98 -11.15 21.25
CA ASP A 921 22.14 -12.62 21.17
C ASP A 921 21.06 -13.31 20.30
N SER A 922 19.93 -12.62 20.05
CA SER A 922 18.83 -13.06 19.17
C SER A 922 18.82 -12.39 17.78
N GLY A 923 19.89 -11.66 17.44
CA GLY A 923 20.00 -10.85 16.23
C GLY A 923 20.37 -11.60 14.95
N THR A 924 20.19 -10.92 13.82
CA THR A 924 20.54 -11.39 12.47
C THR A 924 21.23 -10.25 11.71
N VAL A 925 22.42 -10.51 11.16
CA VAL A 925 23.24 -9.49 10.50
C VAL A 925 23.75 -10.03 9.17
N GLU A 926 23.27 -9.49 8.04
CA GLU A 926 23.54 -10.03 6.70
C GLU A 926 23.73 -8.92 5.65
N ASN A 927 24.63 -9.13 4.69
CA ASN A 927 24.88 -8.27 3.53
C ASN A 927 25.28 -6.81 3.86
N ASN A 928 25.86 -6.54 5.04
CA ASN A 928 26.28 -5.18 5.39
C ASN A 928 27.74 -4.92 4.97
N TYR A 929 27.98 -3.74 4.40
CA TYR A 929 29.29 -3.35 3.85
C TYR A 929 29.75 -2.00 4.37
N PHE A 930 31.07 -1.84 4.54
CA PHE A 930 31.67 -0.58 4.95
C PHE A 930 32.99 -0.29 4.23
N VAL A 931 33.37 0.99 4.12
CA VAL A 931 34.58 1.42 3.39
C VAL A 931 35.86 1.04 4.14
N GLU A 932 36.83 0.44 3.44
CA GLU A 932 38.17 0.18 3.97
C GLU A 932 38.86 1.46 4.49
N GLY A 933 39.24 1.44 5.77
CA GLY A 933 39.80 2.58 6.50
C GLY A 933 38.97 2.95 7.72
N CYS A 934 37.66 2.67 7.69
CA CYS A 934 36.79 2.72 8.86
C CYS A 934 37.13 1.59 9.87
N PRO A 935 36.63 1.65 11.12
CA PRO A 935 36.77 0.57 12.10
C PRO A 935 36.27 -0.80 11.60
N PRO A 936 36.64 -1.93 12.23
CA PRO A 936 36.08 -3.26 11.90
C PRO A 936 34.54 -3.32 12.04
N GLY A 937 33.90 -4.35 11.50
CA GLY A 937 32.44 -4.41 11.35
C GLY A 937 31.61 -4.32 12.65
N ILE A 938 31.85 -5.22 13.61
CA ILE A 938 31.07 -5.42 14.84
C ILE A 938 32.02 -5.73 15.99
N ASP A 939 31.97 -4.96 17.11
CA ASP A 939 32.85 -5.12 18.29
C ASP A 939 34.34 -5.38 17.93
N GLY A 940 34.90 -4.57 17.03
CA GLY A 940 36.29 -4.72 16.58
C GLY A 940 36.59 -5.95 15.69
N ILE A 941 35.58 -6.67 15.21
CA ILE A 941 35.69 -7.85 14.33
C ILE A 941 34.93 -7.61 13.02
N SER A 942 35.47 -8.05 11.88
CA SER A 942 34.75 -8.07 10.59
C SER A 942 34.47 -9.51 10.17
N LEU A 943 33.29 -9.77 9.61
CA LEU A 943 32.79 -11.12 9.30
C LEU A 943 32.25 -11.17 7.86
N GLU A 944 32.68 -12.18 7.11
CA GLU A 944 32.20 -12.45 5.74
C GLU A 944 30.71 -12.81 5.77
N GLY A 945 29.93 -12.30 4.82
CA GLY A 945 28.47 -12.38 4.84
C GLY A 945 27.77 -11.36 5.74
N GLU A 946 28.30 -11.07 6.93
CA GLU A 946 27.61 -10.28 7.96
C GLU A 946 27.96 -8.77 7.92
N ALA A 947 29.26 -8.45 8.03
CA ALA A 947 29.79 -7.09 8.16
C ALA A 947 31.17 -6.97 7.51
N GLN A 948 31.19 -6.56 6.24
CA GLN A 948 32.31 -6.73 5.32
C GLN A 948 33.00 -5.40 4.97
N PRO A 949 34.34 -5.30 5.07
CA PRO A 949 35.07 -4.20 4.46
C PRO A 949 35.09 -4.34 2.93
N ALA A 950 34.95 -3.25 2.21
CA ALA A 950 35.15 -3.15 0.76
C ALA A 950 36.03 -1.93 0.45
N SER A 951 36.93 -2.04 -0.55
CA SER A 951 37.71 -0.86 -0.96
C SER A 951 36.78 0.21 -1.54
N TYR A 952 37.15 1.50 -1.47
CA TYR A 952 36.26 2.59 -1.87
C TYR A 952 35.72 2.45 -3.31
N ASP A 953 36.54 2.01 -4.26
CA ASP A 953 36.10 1.76 -5.64
C ASP A 953 35.09 0.61 -5.73
N GLU A 954 35.31 -0.51 -5.04
CA GLU A 954 34.40 -1.66 -4.99
C GLU A 954 33.09 -1.32 -4.25
N PHE A 955 33.18 -0.54 -3.16
CA PHE A 955 32.04 -0.05 -2.40
C PHE A 955 31.13 0.83 -3.25
N LEU A 956 31.68 1.65 -4.16
CA LEU A 956 30.90 2.46 -5.09
C LEU A 956 30.28 1.69 -6.28
N GLU A 957 30.67 0.43 -6.49
CA GLU A 957 30.06 -0.53 -7.44
C GLU A 957 28.94 -1.39 -6.83
N LEU A 958 28.73 -1.34 -5.50
CA LEU A 958 27.62 -2.02 -4.83
C LEU A 958 26.25 -1.45 -5.29
N PRO A 959 25.17 -2.26 -5.25
CA PRO A 959 23.83 -1.82 -5.65
C PRO A 959 23.30 -0.72 -4.72
N ASP A 960 22.43 0.14 -5.26
CA ASP A 960 21.65 1.15 -4.54
C ASP A 960 22.44 2.14 -3.64
N ILE A 961 23.77 2.24 -3.83
CA ILE A 961 24.66 3.15 -3.07
C ILE A 961 24.32 4.63 -3.31
N PRO A 962 23.98 5.41 -2.25
CA PRO A 962 23.68 6.83 -2.34
C PRO A 962 24.82 7.71 -2.89
N ASP A 963 24.47 8.74 -3.66
CA ASP A 963 25.45 9.65 -4.29
C ASP A 963 26.28 10.48 -3.30
N SER A 964 25.81 10.62 -2.06
CA SER A 964 26.54 11.25 -0.94
C SER A 964 27.84 10.52 -0.57
N PHE A 965 27.98 9.21 -0.88
CA PHE A 965 29.24 8.48 -0.75
C PHE A 965 30.21 8.76 -1.90
N ARG A 966 29.74 9.25 -3.06
CA ARG A 966 30.56 9.47 -4.28
C ARG A 966 31.37 10.77 -4.26
N SER A 967 31.24 11.57 -3.19
CA SER A 967 31.79 12.92 -3.08
C SER A 967 32.24 13.20 -1.65
N ILE A 968 33.38 13.86 -1.47
CA ILE A 968 33.90 14.26 -0.16
C ILE A 968 33.73 15.77 0.03
N HIS A 969 33.27 16.20 1.21
CA HIS A 969 32.93 17.59 1.50
C HIS A 969 33.76 18.18 2.65
N LEU A 970 34.31 19.37 2.41
CA LEU A 970 34.83 20.25 3.45
C LEU A 970 33.79 21.35 3.68
N THR A 971 33.20 21.38 4.88
CA THR A 971 32.12 22.30 5.24
C THR A 971 32.62 23.34 6.22
N PHE A 972 32.64 24.61 5.83
CA PHE A 972 33.18 25.71 6.62
C PHE A 972 32.03 26.42 7.36
N MET A 973 32.13 26.52 8.69
CA MET A 973 31.04 26.92 9.60
C MET A 973 31.45 28.09 10.51
N ALA A 974 30.56 29.04 10.74
CA ALA A 974 30.77 30.16 11.65
C ALA A 974 29.48 30.47 12.43
N ASP A 975 29.55 30.48 13.76
CA ASP A 975 28.40 30.68 14.66
C ASP A 975 27.17 29.83 14.28
N ASP A 976 27.31 28.49 14.31
CA ASP A 976 26.31 27.49 13.88
C ASP A 976 25.84 27.63 12.40
N SER A 977 26.48 28.48 11.56
CA SER A 977 26.03 28.81 10.18
C SER A 977 27.05 28.44 9.08
N GLN A 978 26.61 27.82 7.98
CA GLN A 978 27.51 27.42 6.88
C GLN A 978 27.95 28.64 6.03
N VAL A 979 29.27 28.80 5.89
CA VAL A 979 29.92 29.86 5.09
C VAL A 979 30.20 29.37 3.66
N ASP A 980 30.78 28.19 3.50
CA ASP A 980 31.01 27.54 2.20
C ASP A 980 31.04 26.00 2.35
N ARG A 981 30.87 25.27 1.25
CA ARG A 981 31.03 23.81 1.18
C ARG A 981 31.78 23.42 -0.09
N ILE A 982 33.00 22.92 0.08
CA ILE A 982 33.91 22.58 -1.01
C ILE A 982 33.96 21.07 -1.21
N THR A 983 33.57 20.61 -2.41
CA THR A 983 33.70 19.20 -2.81
C THR A 983 35.12 18.90 -3.31
N ILE A 984 35.63 17.71 -2.95
CA ILE A 984 36.89 17.12 -3.39
C ILE A 984 36.71 15.61 -3.68
N ASN A 985 37.69 14.99 -4.34
CA ASN A 985 37.72 13.55 -4.59
C ASN A 985 38.29 12.78 -3.37
N TYR A 986 37.93 11.51 -3.24
CA TYR A 986 38.49 10.63 -2.19
C TYR A 986 40.01 10.51 -2.33
N GLY A 987 40.75 10.84 -1.27
CA GLY A 987 42.21 10.88 -1.24
C GLY A 987 42.84 12.14 -1.87
N GLU A 988 42.05 13.15 -2.27
CA GLU A 988 42.57 14.44 -2.73
C GLU A 988 43.13 15.25 -1.55
N SER A 989 44.21 16.02 -1.77
CA SER A 989 44.70 17.01 -0.81
C SER A 989 44.09 18.38 -1.12
N PHE A 990 43.71 19.12 -0.07
CA PHE A 990 43.16 20.47 -0.22
C PHE A 990 44.25 21.48 -0.62
N ASP A 991 43.91 22.39 -1.52
CA ASP A 991 44.74 23.56 -1.85
C ASP A 991 44.28 24.73 -0.98
N ILE A 992 45.14 25.19 -0.06
CA ILE A 992 44.84 26.30 0.86
C ILE A 992 44.52 27.62 0.13
N ALA A 993 44.85 27.76 -1.16
CA ALA A 993 44.38 28.88 -1.98
C ALA A 993 42.87 28.83 -2.32
N ARG A 994 42.16 27.76 -1.95
CA ARG A 994 40.69 27.60 -2.03
C ARG A 994 39.98 27.88 -0.69
N LEU A 995 40.71 28.25 0.36
CA LEU A 995 40.13 28.52 1.68
C LEU A 995 39.19 29.75 1.61
N PRO A 996 37.95 29.68 2.14
CA PRO A 996 37.04 30.82 2.15
C PRO A 996 37.51 31.91 3.14
N GLU A 997 37.07 33.15 2.93
CA GLU A 997 37.29 34.24 3.90
C GLU A 997 36.42 34.00 5.16
N VAL A 998 36.99 34.21 6.35
CA VAL A 998 36.25 34.10 7.62
C VAL A 998 35.31 35.32 7.75
N PRO A 999 34.02 35.14 8.12
CA PRO A 999 33.11 36.27 8.32
C PRO A 999 33.60 37.25 9.40
N GLU A 1000 33.44 38.56 9.19
CA GLU A 1000 33.75 39.59 10.20
C GLU A 1000 32.78 39.50 11.39
N LYS A 1001 33.30 39.68 12.62
CA LYS A 1001 32.52 39.66 13.86
C LYS A 1001 32.92 40.80 14.79
N ASP A 1002 31.96 41.66 15.16
CA ASP A 1002 32.21 42.88 15.91
C ASP A 1002 32.90 42.60 17.26
N GLY A 1003 34.13 43.09 17.42
CA GLY A 1003 34.99 42.87 18.59
C GLY A 1003 35.91 41.65 18.54
N TYR A 1004 35.89 40.84 17.47
CA TYR A 1004 36.66 39.59 17.36
C TYR A 1004 37.47 39.49 16.07
N SER A 1005 38.71 39.01 16.19
CA SER A 1005 39.45 38.41 15.08
C SER A 1005 38.97 36.98 14.84
N GLY A 1006 38.96 36.53 13.59
CA GLY A 1006 38.43 35.22 13.19
C GLY A 1006 39.40 34.43 12.31
N VAL A 1007 39.68 33.17 12.70
CA VAL A 1007 40.49 32.23 11.93
C VAL A 1007 39.79 30.88 11.81
N TRP A 1008 39.99 30.15 10.71
CA TRP A 1008 39.56 28.75 10.62
C TRP A 1008 40.41 27.87 11.54
N GLU A 1009 39.81 26.84 12.15
CA GLU A 1009 40.56 25.87 12.95
C GLU A 1009 41.51 24.99 12.10
N ASP A 1010 42.51 24.38 12.75
CA ASP A 1010 43.45 23.46 12.11
C ASP A 1010 42.76 22.16 11.67
N PHE A 1011 42.64 21.93 10.35
CA PHE A 1011 42.00 20.76 9.76
C PHE A 1011 42.95 19.95 8.86
N SER A 1012 42.56 18.72 8.48
CA SER A 1012 43.40 17.84 7.66
C SER A 1012 43.36 18.27 6.18
N GLN A 1013 44.53 18.62 5.64
CA GLN A 1013 44.70 19.11 4.26
C GLN A 1013 45.32 18.07 3.31
N GLU A 1014 45.87 16.95 3.79
CA GLU A 1014 46.51 15.93 2.95
C GLU A 1014 45.72 14.62 2.90
N ASN A 1015 45.55 14.04 1.70
CA ASN A 1015 44.93 12.72 1.48
C ASN A 1015 43.57 12.58 2.21
N ILE A 1016 42.61 13.44 1.87
CA ILE A 1016 41.35 13.55 2.60
C ILE A 1016 40.39 12.44 2.15
N THR A 1017 40.06 11.53 3.05
CA THR A 1017 39.20 10.37 2.79
C THR A 1017 37.80 10.47 3.39
N PHE A 1018 37.51 11.52 4.17
CA PHE A 1018 36.22 11.70 4.85
C PHE A 1018 35.76 13.15 4.88
N ASP A 1019 34.46 13.36 5.12
CA ASP A 1019 33.86 14.70 5.18
C ASP A 1019 34.29 15.40 6.48
N GLN A 1020 34.81 16.63 6.37
CA GLN A 1020 35.22 17.44 7.51
C GLN A 1020 34.29 18.65 7.68
N THR A 1021 34.02 19.01 8.92
CA THR A 1021 33.45 20.32 9.30
C THR A 1021 34.57 21.14 9.94
N ILE A 1022 34.69 22.41 9.57
CA ILE A 1022 35.76 23.32 9.99
C ILE A 1022 35.10 24.58 10.54
N GLU A 1023 35.20 24.81 11.84
CA GLU A 1023 34.61 25.96 12.54
C GLU A 1023 35.53 27.19 12.50
N ALA A 1024 34.91 28.38 12.52
CA ALA A 1024 35.57 29.67 12.67
C ALA A 1024 35.80 30.00 14.16
N VAL A 1025 37.07 30.01 14.57
CA VAL A 1025 37.51 30.36 15.92
C VAL A 1025 37.64 31.88 16.04
N TYR A 1026 36.73 32.47 16.82
CA TYR A 1026 36.71 33.90 17.10
C TYR A 1026 37.40 34.24 18.42
N THR A 1027 38.41 35.10 18.38
CA THR A 1027 39.16 35.59 19.55
C THR A 1027 38.94 37.10 19.73
N GLU A 1028 38.63 37.55 20.95
CA GLU A 1028 38.43 38.98 21.24
C GLU A 1028 39.68 39.81 20.87
N TYR A 1029 39.51 40.95 20.19
CA TYR A 1029 40.63 41.82 19.82
C TYR A 1029 41.44 42.26 21.05
N ILE A 1030 42.75 42.19 20.93
CA ILE A 1030 43.67 42.69 21.96
C ILE A 1030 43.60 44.22 21.94
N THR A 1031 42.96 44.79 22.96
CA THR A 1031 42.80 46.25 23.11
C THR A 1031 44.06 46.97 23.56
N THR A 1032 45.10 46.25 23.99
CA THR A 1032 46.39 46.82 24.36
C THR A 1032 47.55 45.84 24.19
N LEU A 1033 48.53 46.17 23.36
CA LEU A 1033 49.81 45.46 23.26
C LEU A 1033 50.84 46.06 24.22
N GLU A 1034 51.67 45.21 24.85
CA GLU A 1034 52.74 45.67 25.76
C GLU A 1034 54.15 45.33 25.25
N ALA A 1035 55.09 46.27 25.47
CA ALA A 1035 56.50 46.09 25.12
C ALA A 1035 57.42 46.34 26.33
N ASN A 1036 58.30 45.38 26.57
CA ASN A 1036 59.16 45.30 27.75
C ASN A 1036 60.63 45.09 27.35
N LEU A 1037 61.54 45.86 27.94
CA LEU A 1037 62.99 45.79 27.64
C LEU A 1037 63.79 44.97 28.66
N ASP A 1038 63.48 45.13 29.95
CA ASP A 1038 64.33 44.67 31.06
C ASP A 1038 63.60 43.77 32.07
N GLY A 1039 62.43 43.22 31.70
CA GLY A 1039 61.62 42.38 32.60
C GLY A 1039 61.04 43.13 33.81
N THR A 1040 60.73 44.41 33.63
CA THR A 1040 60.16 45.29 34.66
C THR A 1040 58.72 44.89 35.02
N LYS A 1041 58.30 45.22 36.25
CA LYS A 1041 56.92 44.98 36.73
C LYS A 1041 55.84 45.84 36.08
N LEU A 1042 56.22 46.77 35.21
CA LEU A 1042 55.37 47.62 34.40
C LEU A 1042 56.00 47.67 33.00
N PRO A 1043 55.18 47.66 31.93
CA PRO A 1043 55.67 47.79 30.57
C PRO A 1043 56.30 49.15 30.29
N LYS A 1044 57.28 49.18 29.38
CA LYS A 1044 58.01 50.40 29.00
C LYS A 1044 57.25 51.19 27.93
N LEU A 1045 56.51 50.49 27.08
CA LEU A 1045 55.56 51.04 26.13
C LEU A 1045 54.29 50.16 26.11
N LEU A 1046 53.14 50.79 26.00
CA LEU A 1046 51.87 50.20 25.59
C LEU A 1046 51.42 50.85 24.27
N ALA A 1047 50.67 50.12 23.45
CA ALA A 1047 49.86 50.67 22.37
C ALA A 1047 48.40 50.23 22.58
N GLU A 1048 47.44 51.14 22.41
CA GLU A 1048 45.99 50.85 22.38
C GLU A 1048 45.47 50.98 20.93
N GLY A 1049 44.61 50.03 20.54
CA GLY A 1049 44.09 49.84 19.18
C GLY A 1049 43.18 48.60 19.14
N THR A 1050 42.93 48.04 17.96
CA THR A 1050 42.20 46.77 17.78
C THR A 1050 43.11 45.73 17.14
N PHE A 1051 43.90 45.04 17.98
CA PHE A 1051 44.99 44.18 17.51
C PHE A 1051 44.59 42.70 17.44
N ASP A 1052 45.11 41.99 16.44
CA ASP A 1052 44.97 40.53 16.30
C ASP A 1052 45.87 39.77 17.31
N THR A 1053 45.72 38.44 17.41
CA THR A 1053 46.53 37.60 18.31
C THR A 1053 48.02 37.55 17.93
N ASP A 1054 48.31 37.76 16.65
CA ASP A 1054 49.63 37.64 16.06
C ASP A 1054 50.35 39.00 15.97
N ASP A 1055 49.63 40.08 16.27
CA ASP A 1055 50.15 41.45 16.30
C ASP A 1055 51.18 41.62 17.43
N SER A 1056 52.22 42.42 17.17
CA SER A 1056 53.32 42.57 18.12
C SER A 1056 53.88 43.98 18.19
N LEU A 1057 54.25 44.40 19.41
CA LEU A 1057 54.84 45.69 19.71
C LEU A 1057 56.28 45.51 20.21
N GLU A 1058 57.26 45.87 19.37
CA GLU A 1058 58.67 45.97 19.75
C GLU A 1058 59.04 47.41 20.12
N ILE A 1059 59.80 47.57 21.21
CA ILE A 1059 60.50 48.82 21.55
C ILE A 1059 62.00 48.55 21.79
N LYS A 1060 62.86 49.41 21.26
CA LYS A 1060 64.32 49.26 21.31
C LYS A 1060 65.02 50.59 21.59
N LYS A 1061 65.86 50.64 22.64
CA LYS A 1061 66.62 51.86 22.99
C LYS A 1061 67.66 52.19 21.92
N VAL A 1062 67.77 53.47 21.54
CA VAL A 1062 68.70 53.97 20.52
C VAL A 1062 69.42 55.24 20.98
N GLU A 1063 70.58 55.54 20.39
CA GLU A 1063 71.36 56.75 20.65
C GLU A 1063 71.10 57.84 19.59
N LEU A 1064 69.85 58.30 19.49
CA LEU A 1064 69.42 59.34 18.56
C LEU A 1064 68.64 60.43 19.32
N TYR A 1065 69.14 61.66 19.33
CA TYR A 1065 68.60 62.74 20.17
C TYR A 1065 68.60 64.08 19.43
N PRO A 1066 67.70 65.03 19.78
CA PRO A 1066 67.80 66.41 19.32
C PRO A 1066 69.16 67.05 19.66
N GLU A 1067 69.70 67.91 18.79
CA GLU A 1067 70.97 68.63 19.06
C GLU A 1067 70.88 69.58 20.27
N ASP A 1068 69.67 69.95 20.67
CA ASP A 1068 69.36 70.88 21.76
C ASP A 1068 68.74 70.22 23.00
N ALA A 1069 68.69 68.88 23.04
CA ALA A 1069 68.22 68.14 24.21
C ALA A 1069 69.11 68.40 25.44
N GLU A 1070 68.51 68.48 26.63
CA GLU A 1070 69.27 68.45 27.89
C GLU A 1070 69.97 67.10 28.09
N THR A 1071 70.81 66.98 29.11
CA THR A 1071 71.37 65.69 29.57
C THR A 1071 70.32 64.76 30.22
N ARG A 1072 69.04 65.00 29.95
CA ARG A 1072 67.85 64.32 30.47
C ARG A 1072 66.95 63.97 29.27
N ALA A 1073 67.33 62.91 28.59
CA ALA A 1073 66.66 62.42 27.38
C ALA A 1073 66.82 60.91 27.22
N GLU A 1074 65.82 60.24 26.65
CA GLU A 1074 65.88 58.83 26.26
C GLU A 1074 65.18 58.61 24.92
N SER A 1075 65.77 57.80 24.04
CA SER A 1075 65.25 57.58 22.69
C SER A 1075 65.04 56.11 22.36
N TYR A 1076 63.99 55.86 21.60
CA TYR A 1076 63.47 54.53 21.31
C TYR A 1076 63.00 54.44 19.86
N GLN A 1077 63.45 53.40 19.18
CA GLN A 1077 62.83 52.90 17.97
C GLN A 1077 61.64 52.01 18.36
N VAL A 1078 60.50 52.20 17.71
CA VAL A 1078 59.29 51.40 17.87
C VAL A 1078 59.00 50.69 16.55
N ARG A 1079 58.51 49.46 16.65
CA ARG A 1079 57.91 48.70 15.57
C ARG A 1079 56.64 48.06 16.12
N LEU A 1080 55.51 48.45 15.55
CA LEU A 1080 54.25 47.73 15.64
C LEU A 1080 54.13 46.90 14.35
N GLU A 1081 53.87 45.62 14.48
CA GLU A 1081 53.44 44.77 13.37
C GLU A 1081 51.97 44.46 13.63
N THR A 1082 51.08 44.99 12.79
CA THR A 1082 49.62 44.91 12.97
C THR A 1082 48.85 44.91 11.64
N SER A 1083 47.61 44.40 11.67
CA SER A 1083 46.59 44.59 10.63
C SER A 1083 45.79 45.89 10.77
N ASP A 1084 45.77 46.53 11.95
CA ASP A 1084 44.99 47.73 12.28
C ASP A 1084 45.58 48.98 11.58
N ILE A 1085 44.94 49.46 10.50
CA ILE A 1085 45.44 50.60 9.71
C ILE A 1085 44.91 51.92 10.28
N GLY A 1086 45.70 52.59 11.13
CA GLY A 1086 45.32 53.92 11.57
C GLY A 1086 46.26 54.61 12.56
N LYS A 1087 45.64 55.21 13.58
CA LYS A 1087 46.31 55.92 14.67
C LYS A 1087 46.13 55.15 15.96
N HIS A 1088 47.23 54.70 16.53
CA HIS A 1088 47.22 54.00 17.82
C HIS A 1088 47.64 54.95 18.94
N LEU A 1089 47.10 54.73 20.13
CA LEU A 1089 47.41 55.54 21.31
C LEU A 1089 48.52 54.87 22.13
N TYR A 1090 49.70 55.48 22.14
CA TYR A 1090 50.87 54.94 22.81
C TYR A 1090 51.00 55.49 24.23
N ARG A 1091 51.27 54.62 25.20
CA ARG A 1091 51.63 55.00 26.58
C ARG A 1091 53.06 54.62 26.88
N PHE A 1092 53.95 55.60 26.99
CA PHE A 1092 55.36 55.40 27.31
C PHE A 1092 55.64 55.67 28.79
N LEU A 1093 56.42 54.80 29.45
CA LEU A 1093 56.84 54.95 30.85
C LEU A 1093 58.23 55.59 30.93
N PRO A 1094 58.41 56.85 31.37
CA PRO A 1094 59.73 57.48 31.43
C PRO A 1094 60.68 56.80 32.43
N ASP A 1095 61.98 56.83 32.13
CA ASP A 1095 63.03 56.39 33.04
C ASP A 1095 63.17 57.38 34.20
N ALA A 1096 62.61 57.01 35.35
CA ALA A 1096 62.59 57.82 36.56
C ALA A 1096 63.99 58.19 37.09
N SER A 1097 65.08 57.57 36.61
CA SER A 1097 66.45 57.95 36.96
C SER A 1097 66.94 59.22 36.26
N LEU A 1098 66.22 59.73 35.25
CA LEU A 1098 66.58 60.94 34.50
C LEU A 1098 66.13 62.25 35.17
N GLU A 1099 65.32 62.20 36.24
CA GLU A 1099 64.82 63.37 36.99
C GLU A 1099 64.32 64.52 36.07
N MET A 1100 63.44 64.17 35.12
CA MET A 1100 62.85 65.09 34.15
C MET A 1100 61.73 65.93 34.80
N GLU A 1101 61.75 67.26 34.65
CA GLU A 1101 60.75 68.15 35.25
C GLU A 1101 59.51 68.34 34.39
N ASN A 1102 59.67 68.40 33.05
CA ASN A 1102 58.62 68.64 32.07
C ASN A 1102 58.89 67.73 30.84
N PRO A 1103 58.73 66.41 30.95
CA PRO A 1103 59.00 65.49 29.85
C PRO A 1103 57.98 65.63 28.72
N SER A 1104 58.43 65.49 27.48
CA SER A 1104 57.63 65.60 26.26
C SER A 1104 58.16 64.67 25.17
N ILE A 1105 57.29 64.25 24.24
CA ILE A 1105 57.64 63.32 23.16
C ILE A 1105 57.91 64.09 21.85
N GLU A 1106 59.04 63.76 21.21
CA GLU A 1106 59.38 64.23 19.87
C GLU A 1106 59.63 63.03 18.94
N ILE A 1107 58.94 62.96 17.79
CA ILE A 1107 59.15 61.91 16.78
C ILE A 1107 60.16 62.40 15.73
N TYR A 1108 61.09 61.53 15.35
CA TYR A 1108 62.09 61.80 14.33
C TYR A 1108 61.52 61.54 12.92
N ARG A 1109 61.17 62.61 12.20
CA ARG A 1109 60.65 62.58 10.81
C ARG A 1109 61.47 63.54 9.92
N ASP A 1110 61.71 63.17 8.66
CA ASP A 1110 62.48 63.97 7.67
C ASP A 1110 63.86 64.51 8.12
N LYS A 1111 64.52 63.80 9.05
CA LYS A 1111 65.80 64.18 9.70
C LYS A 1111 65.70 65.39 10.66
N ALA A 1112 64.50 65.70 11.12
CA ALA A 1112 64.26 66.61 12.23
C ALA A 1112 63.50 65.88 13.35
N PHE A 1113 63.54 66.42 14.56
CA PHE A 1113 62.62 66.05 15.61
C PHE A 1113 61.39 66.96 15.55
N VAL A 1114 60.21 66.35 15.66
CA VAL A 1114 58.92 67.04 15.64
C VAL A 1114 58.22 66.73 16.95
N GLN A 1115 58.07 67.74 17.80
CA GLN A 1115 57.27 67.63 19.02
C GLN A 1115 55.81 67.32 18.66
N ILE A 1116 55.24 66.34 19.34
CA ILE A 1116 53.83 65.96 19.23
C ILE A 1116 53.07 66.33 20.51
N ASP A 1117 51.74 66.33 20.44
CA ASP A 1117 50.95 66.52 21.65
C ASP A 1117 51.18 65.34 22.62
N THR A 1118 51.26 65.63 23.91
CA THR A 1118 51.64 64.65 24.95
C THR A 1118 50.87 64.95 26.23
N GLU A 1119 50.00 64.03 26.65
CA GLU A 1119 49.31 64.11 27.95
C GLU A 1119 50.01 63.21 28.98
N GLN A 1120 49.97 63.59 30.27
CA GLN A 1120 50.51 62.76 31.35
C GLN A 1120 49.38 62.02 32.08
N ASP A 1121 49.33 60.69 31.91
CA ASP A 1121 48.41 59.82 32.65
C ASP A 1121 49.16 59.03 33.74
N GLY A 1122 49.10 59.57 34.96
CA GLY A 1122 49.79 59.01 36.12
C GLY A 1122 51.31 59.00 35.95
N SER A 1123 51.86 57.81 35.71
CA SER A 1123 53.30 57.58 35.47
C SER A 1123 53.66 57.48 33.99
N TYR A 1124 52.68 57.43 33.08
CA TYR A 1124 52.91 57.30 31.64
C TYR A 1124 52.72 58.64 30.93
N LEU A 1125 53.39 58.78 29.78
CA LEU A 1125 53.14 59.82 28.78
C LEU A 1125 52.35 59.20 27.63
N VAL A 1126 51.25 59.85 27.27
CA VAL A 1126 50.26 59.37 26.31
C VAL A 1126 50.34 60.22 25.04
N PHE A 1127 50.46 59.58 23.88
CA PHE A 1127 50.59 60.25 22.58
C PHE A 1127 50.06 59.40 21.42
N GLU A 1128 49.60 60.03 20.34
CA GLU A 1128 49.17 59.33 19.11
C GLU A 1128 50.35 59.15 18.13
N CYS A 1129 50.40 58.01 17.43
CA CYS A 1129 51.23 57.84 16.23
C CYS A 1129 50.47 57.06 15.13
N GLU A 1130 50.84 57.33 13.88
CA GLU A 1130 50.25 56.82 12.63
C GLU A 1130 51.29 56.09 11.75
N ASP A 1131 52.53 55.95 12.27
CA ASP A 1131 53.59 55.19 11.60
C ASP A 1131 53.77 53.84 12.33
N ASP A 1132 53.66 52.71 11.64
CA ASP A 1132 53.92 51.37 12.21
C ASP A 1132 55.38 51.21 12.69
N ALA A 1133 56.31 51.97 12.09
CA ALA A 1133 57.73 51.93 12.43
C ALA A 1133 58.32 53.34 12.53
N PHE A 1134 58.54 53.81 13.77
CA PHE A 1134 59.02 55.17 14.06
C PHE A 1134 60.19 55.18 15.06
N THR A 1135 60.69 56.38 15.34
CA THR A 1135 61.67 56.61 16.42
C THR A 1135 61.28 57.88 17.13
N PHE A 1136 61.12 57.79 18.46
CA PHE A 1136 60.78 58.92 19.30
C PHE A 1136 61.86 59.16 20.36
N THR A 1137 61.88 60.37 20.91
CA THR A 1137 62.70 60.72 22.07
C THR A 1137 61.81 61.40 23.11
N CYS A 1138 61.89 60.92 24.34
CA CYS A 1138 61.38 61.63 25.50
C CYS A 1138 62.46 62.63 25.95
N VAL A 1139 62.13 63.92 25.97
CA VAL A 1139 63.04 65.03 26.33
C VAL A 1139 62.41 65.94 27.37
N ASP A 1140 63.23 66.38 28.34
CA ASP A 1140 62.82 67.41 29.31
C ASP A 1140 62.85 68.78 28.63
N ARG A 1141 61.67 69.41 28.48
CA ARG A 1141 61.50 70.69 27.76
C ARG A 1141 60.91 71.72 28.72
N PRO A 1142 61.62 72.80 29.10
CA PRO A 1142 61.13 73.76 30.08
C PRO A 1142 59.82 74.40 29.60
N ALA A 1143 58.74 74.20 30.37
CA ALA A 1143 57.38 74.61 29.99
C ALA A 1143 57.31 76.06 29.50
N GLU A 1144 56.65 76.28 28.35
CA GLU A 1144 56.57 77.62 27.76
C GLU A 1144 56.01 78.64 28.77
N PRO A 1145 56.64 79.81 28.93
CA PRO A 1145 56.20 80.82 29.88
C PRO A 1145 54.88 81.43 29.40
N VAL A 1146 53.75 80.90 29.92
CA VAL A 1146 52.36 81.34 29.69
C VAL A 1146 52.34 82.84 29.42
N PRO A 1147 52.02 83.28 28.19
CA PRO A 1147 52.48 84.56 27.68
C PRO A 1147 52.01 85.69 28.58
N VAL A 1148 52.96 86.33 29.28
CA VAL A 1148 52.70 87.34 30.32
C VAL A 1148 51.87 88.51 29.77
N ALA A 1149 51.90 88.72 28.45
CA ALA A 1149 50.98 89.60 27.73
C ALA A 1149 49.49 89.32 28.01
N LEU A 1150 49.06 88.05 28.05
CA LEU A 1150 47.66 87.66 28.27
C LEU A 1150 47.20 87.98 29.71
N ILE A 1151 48.05 87.68 30.69
CA ILE A 1151 47.83 88.05 32.10
C ILE A 1151 47.85 89.58 32.27
N ALA A 1152 48.76 90.29 31.59
CA ALA A 1152 48.83 91.75 31.61
C ALA A 1152 47.63 92.42 30.92
N ILE A 1153 47.08 91.82 29.86
CA ILE A 1153 45.84 92.27 29.20
C ILE A 1153 44.65 92.10 30.15
N LEU A 1154 44.50 90.94 30.79
CA LEU A 1154 43.44 90.71 31.77
C LEU A 1154 43.55 91.65 32.99
N ALA A 1155 44.75 91.83 33.53
CA ALA A 1155 45.01 92.79 34.60
C ALA A 1155 44.72 94.26 34.17
N GLY A 1156 45.08 94.61 32.93
CA GLY A 1156 44.79 95.91 32.32
C GLY A 1156 43.28 96.17 32.17
N ILE A 1157 42.53 95.18 31.68
CA ILE A 1157 41.06 95.25 31.57
C ILE A 1157 40.44 95.43 32.96
N CYS A 1158 40.87 94.65 33.96
CA CYS A 1158 40.41 94.80 35.35
C CYS A 1158 40.72 96.20 35.91
N LEU A 1159 41.92 96.75 35.67
CA LEU A 1159 42.27 98.11 36.08
C LEU A 1159 41.41 99.17 35.39
N VAL A 1160 41.10 99.03 34.09
CA VAL A 1160 40.19 99.93 33.36
C VAL A 1160 38.77 99.87 33.94
N VAL A 1161 38.24 98.68 34.22
CA VAL A 1161 36.93 98.50 34.86
C VAL A 1161 36.90 99.14 36.26
N VAL A 1162 37.93 98.95 37.07
CA VAL A 1162 38.06 99.62 38.38
C VAL A 1162 38.15 101.14 38.24
N PHE A 1163 38.88 101.67 37.25
CA PHE A 1163 38.99 103.10 37.01
C PHE A 1163 37.65 103.72 36.56
N VAL A 1164 36.91 103.04 35.67
CA VAL A 1164 35.55 103.41 35.25
C VAL A 1164 34.57 103.39 36.44
N LEU A 1165 34.66 102.39 37.32
CA LEU A 1165 33.87 102.33 38.55
C LEU A 1165 34.21 103.49 39.51
N ILE A 1166 35.49 103.80 39.70
CA ILE A 1166 35.94 104.94 40.53
C ILE A 1166 35.45 106.27 39.97
N ILE A 1167 35.50 106.47 38.64
CA ILE A 1167 34.96 107.66 37.96
C ILE A 1167 33.43 107.71 38.10
N GLY A 1168 32.73 106.58 37.92
CA GLY A 1168 31.28 106.48 38.08
C GLY A 1168 30.83 106.82 39.51
N ILE A 1169 31.56 106.35 40.53
CA ILE A 1169 31.32 106.65 41.94
C ILE A 1169 31.61 108.13 42.24
N HIS A 1170 32.68 108.72 41.70
CA HIS A 1170 32.96 110.15 41.87
C HIS A 1170 31.97 111.05 41.14
N GLY A 1171 31.51 110.67 39.94
CA GLY A 1171 30.45 111.36 39.20
C GLY A 1171 29.11 111.32 39.95
N ARG A 1172 28.71 110.15 40.48
CA ARG A 1172 27.52 110.00 41.33
C ARG A 1172 27.66 110.79 42.65
N LYS A 1173 28.84 110.84 43.27
CA LYS A 1173 29.10 111.67 44.46
C LYS A 1173 29.07 113.18 44.17
N LYS A 1174 29.55 113.65 43.00
CA LYS A 1174 29.42 115.06 42.60
C LYS A 1174 27.96 115.43 42.32
N LYS A 1175 27.18 114.63 41.58
CA LYS A 1175 25.75 114.91 41.35
C LYS A 1175 24.92 114.88 42.65
N LYS A 1176 25.21 114.00 43.62
CA LYS A 1176 24.55 114.02 44.94
C LYS A 1176 24.97 115.16 45.89
N LYS A 1177 25.99 115.98 45.56
CA LYS A 1177 26.37 117.17 46.34
C LYS A 1177 25.91 118.50 45.75
N ALA A 1178 25.32 118.50 44.54
CA ALA A 1178 24.74 119.70 43.91
C ALA A 1178 23.21 119.82 44.10
N ALA A 1179 22.54 118.76 44.55
CA ALA A 1179 21.09 118.71 44.78
C ALA A 1179 20.71 118.76 46.27
N ARG A 1180 21.44 119.56 47.06
CA ARG A 1180 21.13 119.81 48.49
C ARG A 1180 21.47 121.23 48.98
N THR A 1181 21.64 122.14 48.03
CA THR A 1181 21.83 123.59 48.24
C THR A 1181 21.29 124.38 47.04
N ALA A 1182 20.10 123.98 46.59
CA ALA A 1182 19.17 124.67 45.70
C ALA A 1182 17.77 124.16 46.05
#